data_AF-A0A3D5L7P0-F1
#
_entry.id   AF-A0A3D5L7P0-F1
#
_cell.length_a   1.000
_cell.length_b   1.000
_cell.length_c   1.000
_cell.angle_alpha   90.00
_cell.angle_beta   90.00
_cell.angle_gamma   90.00
#
_symmetry.space_group_name_H-M   'P 1'
#
loop_
_entity.id
_entity.type
_entity.pdbx_description
1 polymer ?
#
loop_
_entity_poly.entity_id
_entity_poly.type
_entity_poly.pdbx_seq_one_letter_code
_entity_poly.pdbx_strand_id
1 'polypeptide(L)'
;MKKQKTLAVLLSAAMVAGAIPTAALAEVVGSNSDSGVKAAELSEDQEIEEQNENSEDETGPRYVLMNVPYDEVYGKDIENETKVDAVSSATKKKTKKKTVVNGTYHSNDGREIKGAIIPVKVDNLSLLNGFKRVSASNAEKVTVASASDSTYNDNLFDEEKDYTYAVLPNGYTPKVYKELIEIDKNGKPEFSKFQGREQEVDTTATIVACSGRYQPGKKENKPYHGDYEITIQDYQDLIASSSNAVYEVVLDTKEGDSYGLRLLENTFLRKGELGFSTGFTTKSKGCTLNPNHYKSLIGKTITGIRFVTENGIFVIPTELKVEEQEIYALMNIPYDELYKNDLKQNDIPVDAMTSATYQKTRTKSLSNGSYHKNSDGSKIDGVTFPVKLKVNSDEALEKLTHVGDCSKELTITTTLRGKQQTNTYKGRDTLFENGTYAYYVLSPEEKPDFYKEVTVGEDGKFEFSETKFQDGKSAEKSKATAEITTKTTRGDYQINVSGLDKSVTNSSIYEVILETKDGKSYGLRHLENIWRGNELGIYTGYTKESHGVDASVEPYKDIMGKTIDKITYLTSAGAYEIDTDLYVPMKDGTQVEVADGKSGNGSVAVTVKLPERFDPEYQVTGLKTSFADGALTYTDAMPGKYTLTISDKNEKWADIEADFVLSSDTNPAYYNRDYSAPAVIKKGSADEADFANYLKNITKVSVNGKEYAASGKGAAVIVKSDGTIDLANSSVFDGKEPYTVVVTSTGYPDLTFEIKQVTYDSSDSDSGESGEPAGSSSKKKNTSASDGMTAGSWSQDAAGNWYFKNAANGKNLVSAWAHIENPYAGAGQPKDSWFHFDANGVMQTGWFKDSDGRWYFFNPVSDSTLGRMMTGWNWIKGNDGKLRCYYFEEISNGHRGAMYSGTTTPDGYTVDADGAWTVNGIVVTR
;
A
#
# COMPACT_ATOMS: atom_id res chain seq x y z
N MET A 1 -23.30 -18.21 -41.62
CA MET A 1 -23.12 -17.32 -42.79
C MET A 1 -23.51 -15.89 -42.41
N LYS A 2 -22.68 -14.89 -42.79
CA LYS A 2 -22.61 -13.49 -42.28
C LYS A 2 -21.80 -13.30 -40.99
N LYS A 3 -20.47 -13.38 -41.10
CA LYS A 3 -19.44 -12.56 -40.38
C LYS A 3 -18.01 -13.08 -40.70
N GLN A 4 -17.65 -13.15 -41.98
CA GLN A 4 -16.31 -13.59 -42.41
C GLN A 4 -15.78 -12.80 -43.62
N LYS A 5 -16.18 -11.53 -43.75
CA LYS A 5 -15.67 -10.60 -44.79
C LYS A 5 -15.48 -9.19 -44.22
N THR A 6 -14.61 -9.04 -43.22
CA THR A 6 -14.10 -7.71 -42.79
C THR A 6 -12.76 -7.83 -42.06
N LEU A 7 -11.83 -8.67 -42.54
CA LEU A 7 -10.46 -8.73 -42.00
C LEU A 7 -9.41 -8.96 -43.12
N ALA A 8 -9.70 -8.51 -44.33
CA ALA A 8 -8.81 -8.64 -45.50
C ALA A 8 -8.53 -7.29 -46.20
N VAL A 9 -8.79 -6.15 -45.54
CA VAL A 9 -8.60 -4.80 -46.14
C VAL A 9 -7.84 -3.84 -45.19
N LEU A 10 -7.26 -4.32 -44.09
CA LEU A 10 -6.47 -3.49 -43.15
C LEU A 10 -5.06 -4.04 -42.87
N LEU A 11 -4.48 -4.79 -43.82
CA LEU A 11 -3.06 -5.15 -43.82
C LEU A 11 -2.37 -4.78 -45.13
N SER A 12 -2.70 -3.61 -45.66
CA SER A 12 -2.00 -3.00 -46.80
C SER A 12 -1.91 -1.49 -46.59
N ALA A 13 -1.19 -1.09 -45.53
CA ALA A 13 -0.67 0.26 -45.31
C ALA A 13 0.29 0.29 -44.10
N ALA A 14 1.44 -0.39 -44.16
CA ALA A 14 2.64 -0.08 -43.36
C ALA A 14 3.79 -1.04 -43.72
N MET A 15 4.35 -0.89 -44.93
CA MET A 15 5.74 -1.30 -45.20
C MET A 15 6.44 -0.11 -45.86
N VAL A 16 6.96 0.80 -45.04
CA VAL A 16 8.05 1.71 -45.38
C VAL A 16 8.94 1.83 -44.15
N ALA A 17 10.24 1.56 -44.36
CA ALA A 17 11.36 1.53 -43.39
C ALA A 17 11.32 0.34 -42.40
N GLY A 18 12.28 -0.58 -42.31
CA GLY A 18 13.66 -0.65 -42.79
C GLY A 18 14.52 -1.24 -41.65
N ALA A 19 15.25 -2.34 -41.92
CA ALA A 19 16.22 -3.08 -41.08
C ALA A 19 15.62 -4.15 -40.13
N ILE A 20 15.87 -5.46 -40.31
CA ILE A 20 17.03 -6.28 -39.84
C ILE A 20 16.93 -7.70 -40.53
N PRO A 21 18.03 -8.50 -40.68
CA PRO A 21 18.30 -9.28 -41.89
C PRO A 21 17.56 -10.62 -42.06
N THR A 22 17.38 -10.92 -43.33
CA THR A 22 16.74 -12.07 -43.96
C THR A 22 17.69 -13.27 -44.04
N ALA A 23 17.66 -14.17 -43.05
CA ALA A 23 18.20 -15.54 -43.17
C ALA A 23 17.76 -16.39 -41.97
N ALA A 24 16.50 -16.86 -41.98
CA ALA A 24 15.98 -18.05 -41.28
C ALA A 24 14.44 -17.99 -41.24
N LEU A 25 13.78 -17.73 -42.38
CA LEU A 25 12.31 -17.76 -42.47
C LEU A 25 11.86 -18.10 -43.90
N ALA A 26 12.48 -19.11 -44.51
CA ALA A 26 12.05 -19.68 -45.79
C ALA A 26 12.76 -21.00 -46.06
N GLU A 27 12.61 -21.99 -45.17
CA GLU A 27 12.87 -23.39 -45.54
C GLU A 27 12.07 -24.36 -44.66
N VAL A 28 10.76 -24.16 -44.55
CA VAL A 28 9.79 -25.25 -44.25
C VAL A 28 8.48 -24.94 -44.98
N VAL A 29 8.54 -24.85 -46.31
CA VAL A 29 7.34 -24.96 -47.15
C VAL A 29 7.74 -25.82 -48.34
N GLY A 30 7.51 -27.13 -48.23
CA GLY A 30 7.62 -28.04 -49.35
C GLY A 30 8.49 -29.28 -49.14
N SER A 31 8.19 -30.09 -48.11
CA SER A 31 8.37 -31.54 -48.17
C SER A 31 7.78 -32.19 -46.92
N ASN A 32 6.82 -33.10 -47.12
CA ASN A 32 6.37 -34.23 -46.28
C ASN A 32 4.84 -34.36 -46.48
N SER A 33 4.43 -35.05 -47.55
CA SER A 33 4.25 -36.51 -47.64
C SER A 33 2.92 -36.97 -47.04
N ASP A 34 2.12 -37.62 -47.89
CA ASP A 34 0.84 -38.31 -47.67
C ASP A 34 0.85 -39.35 -46.51
N SER A 35 1.16 -39.00 -45.26
CA SER A 35 1.28 -40.00 -44.16
C SER A 35 0.37 -39.79 -42.95
N GLY A 36 -0.47 -38.75 -42.90
CA GLY A 36 -1.38 -38.54 -41.78
C GLY A 36 -2.68 -39.35 -41.89
N VAL A 37 -2.66 -40.65 -41.54
CA VAL A 37 -3.89 -41.45 -41.41
C VAL A 37 -4.72 -40.89 -40.26
N LYS A 38 -5.98 -40.51 -40.51
CA LYS A 38 -6.86 -39.92 -39.49
C LYS A 38 -7.38 -40.97 -38.50
N ALA A 39 -7.73 -40.58 -37.28
CA ALA A 39 -8.36 -41.49 -36.30
C ALA A 39 -9.62 -42.19 -36.87
N ALA A 40 -10.39 -41.48 -37.72
CA ALA A 40 -11.56 -42.00 -38.41
C ALA A 40 -11.24 -43.01 -39.53
N GLU A 41 -10.01 -43.03 -40.07
CA GLU A 41 -9.59 -44.01 -41.08
C GLU A 41 -9.15 -45.34 -40.45
N LEU A 42 -8.96 -45.36 -39.13
CA LEU A 42 -8.75 -46.58 -38.36
C LEU A 42 -10.07 -47.19 -37.85
N SER A 43 -11.19 -46.46 -37.85
CA SER A 43 -12.52 -46.98 -37.47
C SER A 43 -13.20 -47.71 -38.63
N GLU A 44 -12.89 -49.00 -38.78
CA GLU A 44 -13.81 -49.95 -39.43
C GLU A 44 -14.77 -50.48 -38.37
N ASP A 45 -16.06 -50.17 -38.50
CA ASP A 45 -17.11 -50.65 -37.59
C ASP A 45 -17.34 -52.15 -37.80
N GLN A 46 -17.22 -52.95 -36.74
CA GLN A 46 -17.55 -54.38 -36.76
C GLN A 46 -19.02 -54.55 -36.34
N GLU A 47 -19.94 -54.75 -37.29
CA GLU A 47 -21.32 -55.10 -36.97
C GLU A 47 -21.42 -56.60 -36.59
N ILE A 48 -21.79 -56.87 -35.33
CA ILE A 48 -21.99 -58.23 -34.82
C ILE A 48 -23.36 -58.30 -34.13
N GLU A 49 -24.14 -59.35 -34.40
CA GLU A 49 -25.39 -59.64 -33.68
C GLU A 49 -25.07 -60.22 -32.29
N GLU A 50 -25.65 -59.63 -31.25
CA GLU A 50 -25.48 -60.09 -29.87
C GLU A 50 -26.26 -61.42 -29.69
N GLN A 51 -25.55 -62.55 -29.61
CA GLN A 51 -26.18 -63.84 -29.32
C GLN A 51 -26.51 -63.94 -27.82
N ASN A 52 -27.79 -64.15 -27.50
CA ASN A 52 -28.30 -64.38 -26.15
C ASN A 52 -27.41 -65.34 -25.33
N GLU A 53 -27.15 -64.97 -24.07
CA GLU A 53 -26.18 -65.50 -23.10
C GLU A 53 -26.22 -67.01 -22.73
N ASN A 54 -26.82 -67.91 -23.53
CA ASN A 54 -27.02 -69.31 -23.14
C ASN A 54 -26.19 -70.35 -23.94
N SER A 55 -25.01 -70.00 -24.49
CA SER A 55 -24.08 -71.00 -25.02
C SER A 55 -22.85 -71.16 -24.13
N GLU A 56 -22.79 -72.29 -23.42
CA GLU A 56 -21.74 -72.73 -22.49
C GLU A 56 -20.46 -73.17 -23.21
N ASP A 57 -19.96 -72.39 -24.19
CA ASP A 57 -18.61 -72.63 -24.73
C ASP A 57 -17.65 -71.52 -24.26
N GLU A 58 -17.21 -71.69 -23.00
CA GLU A 58 -16.19 -70.87 -22.33
C GLU A 58 -14.76 -71.29 -22.72
N THR A 59 -14.59 -72.16 -23.72
CA THR A 59 -13.28 -72.67 -24.11
C THR A 59 -12.65 -71.83 -25.23
N GLY A 60 -11.56 -71.12 -24.92
CA GLY A 60 -10.77 -70.34 -25.86
C GLY A 60 -10.64 -68.84 -25.48
N PRO A 61 -9.70 -68.12 -26.13
CA PRO A 61 -9.41 -66.73 -25.79
C PRO A 61 -10.61 -65.82 -26.06
N ARG A 62 -10.95 -64.98 -25.08
CA ARG A 62 -12.06 -64.02 -25.12
C ARG A 62 -11.58 -62.63 -24.74
N TYR A 63 -12.34 -61.62 -25.17
CA TYR A 63 -12.12 -60.23 -24.76
C TYR A 63 -13.18 -59.79 -23.78
N VAL A 64 -12.78 -59.02 -22.78
CA VAL A 64 -13.66 -58.39 -21.79
C VAL A 64 -13.32 -56.91 -21.67
N LEU A 65 -14.30 -56.09 -21.29
CA LEU A 65 -14.02 -54.76 -20.73
C LEU A 65 -13.90 -54.89 -19.22
N MET A 66 -12.87 -54.31 -18.63
CA MET A 66 -12.55 -54.48 -17.21
C MET A 66 -12.19 -53.16 -16.53
N ASN A 67 -12.70 -52.93 -15.32
CA ASN A 67 -12.29 -51.83 -14.44
C ASN A 67 -10.89 -52.12 -13.87
N VAL A 68 -9.85 -51.47 -14.40
CA VAL A 68 -8.46 -51.71 -13.98
C VAL A 68 -7.91 -50.46 -13.29
N PRO A 69 -7.43 -50.57 -12.03
CA PRO A 69 -6.78 -49.47 -11.30
C PRO A 69 -5.63 -48.84 -12.09
N TYR A 70 -5.40 -47.52 -11.95
CA TYR A 70 -4.34 -46.83 -12.71
C TYR A 70 -2.95 -47.43 -12.53
N ASP A 71 -2.59 -47.88 -11.33
CA ASP A 71 -1.27 -48.48 -11.08
C ASP A 71 -1.02 -49.73 -11.92
N GLU A 72 -2.09 -50.46 -12.28
CA GLU A 72 -2.06 -51.64 -13.12
C GLU A 72 -2.26 -51.34 -14.61
N VAL A 73 -3.03 -50.28 -14.94
CA VAL A 73 -3.12 -49.79 -16.33
C VAL A 73 -1.72 -49.42 -16.82
N TYR A 74 -1.00 -48.61 -16.06
CA TYR A 74 0.34 -48.13 -16.41
C TYR A 74 1.47 -49.12 -16.07
N GLY A 75 1.19 -50.17 -15.30
CA GLY A 75 2.20 -50.94 -14.57
C GLY A 75 3.38 -51.48 -15.39
N LYS A 76 3.13 -51.98 -16.60
CA LYS A 76 4.21 -52.40 -17.53
C LYS A 76 4.50 -51.37 -18.62
N ASP A 77 3.69 -50.34 -18.76
CA ASP A 77 3.74 -49.37 -19.85
C ASP A 77 4.63 -48.16 -19.55
N ILE A 78 4.99 -47.94 -18.28
CA ILE A 78 5.88 -46.85 -17.87
C ILE A 78 7.09 -47.36 -17.08
N GLU A 79 8.22 -46.67 -17.22
CA GLU A 79 9.40 -46.84 -16.37
C GLU A 79 9.51 -45.60 -15.45
N ASN A 80 9.02 -45.74 -14.22
CA ASN A 80 9.04 -44.69 -13.18
C ASN A 80 9.07 -45.31 -11.77
N GLU A 81 9.77 -44.67 -10.83
CA GLU A 81 9.82 -45.08 -9.42
C GLU A 81 8.48 -44.88 -8.69
N THR A 82 7.66 -43.93 -9.13
CA THR A 82 6.34 -43.64 -8.55
C THR A 82 5.23 -44.22 -9.42
N LYS A 83 4.27 -44.88 -8.78
CA LYS A 83 3.09 -45.45 -9.45
C LYS A 83 2.04 -44.37 -9.74
N VAL A 84 1.28 -44.55 -10.81
CA VAL A 84 0.10 -43.73 -11.09
C VAL A 84 -1.05 -44.15 -10.17
N ASP A 85 -1.52 -43.23 -9.35
CA ASP A 85 -2.58 -43.44 -8.35
C ASP A 85 -3.94 -42.84 -8.76
N ALA A 86 -4.95 -43.12 -7.94
CA ALA A 86 -6.30 -42.58 -8.10
C ALA A 86 -6.34 -41.04 -7.91
N VAL A 87 -7.24 -40.35 -8.62
CA VAL A 87 -7.36 -38.88 -8.56
C VAL A 87 -8.59 -38.45 -7.79
N SER A 88 -8.40 -37.58 -6.81
CA SER A 88 -9.49 -36.93 -6.08
C SER A 88 -10.18 -35.82 -6.89
N SER A 89 -11.50 -35.69 -6.72
CA SER A 89 -12.31 -34.63 -7.33
C SER A 89 -12.98 -33.73 -6.30
N ALA A 90 -12.85 -32.41 -6.48
CA ALA A 90 -13.61 -31.42 -5.72
C ALA A 90 -15.12 -31.50 -5.96
N THR A 91 -15.53 -32.01 -7.12
CA THR A 91 -16.94 -32.04 -7.54
C THR A 91 -17.33 -33.46 -7.96
N LYS A 92 -18.13 -34.12 -7.12
CA LYS A 92 -18.71 -35.45 -7.40
C LYS A 92 -19.51 -35.51 -8.70
N LYS A 93 -20.08 -34.38 -9.11
CA LYS A 93 -20.80 -34.28 -10.40
C LYS A 93 -19.87 -34.42 -11.62
N LYS A 94 -18.58 -34.05 -11.48
CA LYS A 94 -17.61 -34.08 -12.58
C LYS A 94 -17.09 -35.50 -12.82
N THR A 95 -16.81 -36.25 -11.76
CA THR A 95 -16.41 -37.67 -11.81
C THR A 95 -17.52 -38.57 -12.35
N LYS A 96 -18.79 -38.24 -12.08
CA LYS A 96 -19.94 -38.97 -12.65
C LYS A 96 -20.37 -38.50 -14.05
N LYS A 97 -19.63 -37.58 -14.67
CA LYS A 97 -19.97 -37.05 -15.99
C LYS A 97 -19.16 -37.78 -17.08
N LYS A 98 -19.78 -38.79 -17.72
CA LYS A 98 -19.20 -39.56 -18.83
C LYS A 98 -18.67 -38.69 -19.98
N THR A 99 -19.30 -37.54 -20.22
CA THR A 99 -18.81 -36.53 -21.20
C THR A 99 -17.59 -35.73 -20.73
N VAL A 100 -16.98 -36.07 -19.59
CA VAL A 100 -15.71 -35.50 -19.13
C VAL A 100 -14.67 -36.60 -18.94
N VAL A 101 -15.03 -37.71 -18.29
CA VAL A 101 -14.10 -38.79 -17.89
C VAL A 101 -14.46 -40.13 -18.53
N ASN A 102 -14.60 -40.14 -19.86
CA ASN A 102 -15.01 -41.34 -20.59
C ASN A 102 -13.89 -42.39 -20.54
N GLY A 103 -14.26 -43.67 -20.41
CA GLY A 103 -13.29 -44.77 -20.27
C GLY A 103 -12.64 -44.88 -18.88
N THR A 104 -13.19 -44.24 -17.84
CA THR A 104 -12.72 -44.37 -16.46
C THR A 104 -13.81 -44.92 -15.55
N TYR A 105 -13.43 -45.44 -14.37
CA TYR A 105 -14.38 -45.79 -13.32
C TYR A 105 -14.00 -45.12 -11.99
N HIS A 106 -14.99 -44.96 -11.11
CA HIS A 106 -14.87 -44.10 -9.93
C HIS A 106 -15.35 -44.78 -8.64
N SER A 107 -14.99 -44.18 -7.50
CA SER A 107 -15.56 -44.57 -6.20
C SER A 107 -17.08 -44.40 -6.19
N ASN A 108 -17.78 -45.18 -5.37
CA ASN A 108 -19.26 -45.17 -5.33
C ASN A 108 -19.80 -43.77 -4.98
N ASP A 109 -19.10 -43.07 -4.09
CA ASP A 109 -19.44 -41.73 -3.64
C ASP A 109 -18.98 -40.60 -4.59
N GLY A 110 -18.32 -40.96 -5.70
CA GLY A 110 -17.82 -40.09 -6.75
C GLY A 110 -16.67 -39.18 -6.32
N ARG A 111 -15.98 -39.46 -5.20
CA ARG A 111 -14.84 -38.65 -4.76
C ARG A 111 -13.57 -38.90 -5.57
N GLU A 112 -13.38 -40.10 -6.10
CA GLU A 112 -12.13 -40.52 -6.72
C GLU A 112 -12.35 -41.21 -8.06
N ILE A 113 -11.45 -40.99 -9.03
CA ILE A 113 -11.32 -41.83 -10.22
C ILE A 113 -10.21 -42.83 -9.97
N LYS A 114 -10.56 -44.12 -9.98
CA LYS A 114 -9.69 -45.21 -9.53
C LYS A 114 -8.78 -45.76 -10.64
N GLY A 115 -9.24 -45.69 -11.88
CA GLY A 115 -8.52 -46.24 -13.02
C GLY A 115 -9.27 -46.09 -14.33
N ALA A 116 -8.94 -46.96 -15.28
CA ALA A 116 -9.51 -46.99 -16.62
C ALA A 116 -10.33 -48.27 -16.85
N ILE A 117 -11.31 -48.17 -17.75
CA ILE A 117 -12.10 -49.30 -18.23
C ILE A 117 -11.47 -49.72 -19.54
N ILE A 118 -10.73 -50.84 -19.53
CA ILE A 118 -9.87 -51.22 -20.67
C ILE A 118 -10.27 -52.57 -21.25
N PRO A 119 -10.04 -52.81 -22.56
CA PRO A 119 -10.19 -54.14 -23.13
C PRO A 119 -9.06 -55.06 -22.68
N VAL A 120 -9.42 -56.26 -22.23
CA VAL A 120 -8.49 -57.31 -21.77
C VAL A 120 -8.77 -58.60 -22.51
N LYS A 121 -7.73 -59.18 -23.10
CA LYS A 121 -7.73 -60.54 -23.64
C LYS A 121 -7.45 -61.53 -22.52
N VAL A 122 -8.28 -62.55 -22.44
CA VAL A 122 -8.19 -63.60 -21.42
C VAL A 122 -8.25 -64.95 -22.13
N ASP A 123 -7.28 -65.82 -21.88
CA ASP A 123 -7.20 -67.13 -22.54
C ASP A 123 -8.37 -68.06 -22.21
N ASN A 124 -8.95 -67.89 -21.01
CA ASN A 124 -10.13 -68.64 -20.57
C ASN A 124 -10.94 -67.81 -19.57
N LEU A 125 -12.24 -67.65 -19.80
CA LEU A 125 -13.13 -66.86 -18.93
C LEU A 125 -13.19 -67.39 -17.49
N SER A 126 -12.96 -68.69 -17.26
CA SER A 126 -12.92 -69.28 -15.92
C SER A 126 -11.82 -68.71 -15.02
N LEU A 127 -10.77 -68.10 -15.59
CA LEU A 127 -9.75 -67.37 -14.83
C LEU A 127 -10.36 -66.17 -14.09
N LEU A 128 -11.50 -65.65 -14.57
CA LEU A 128 -12.17 -64.51 -13.98
C LEU A 128 -13.24 -64.86 -12.95
N ASN A 129 -13.45 -66.14 -12.62
CA ASN A 129 -14.53 -66.59 -11.72
C ASN A 129 -14.50 -65.94 -10.31
N GLY A 130 -13.34 -65.41 -9.88
CA GLY A 130 -13.19 -64.66 -8.62
C GLY A 130 -13.58 -63.18 -8.69
N PHE A 131 -13.82 -62.64 -9.90
CA PHE A 131 -14.14 -61.25 -10.14
C PHE A 131 -15.63 -61.05 -10.44
N LYS A 132 -16.12 -59.81 -10.28
CA LYS A 132 -17.53 -59.51 -10.50
C LYS A 132 -17.80 -59.38 -12.01
N ARG A 133 -18.66 -60.25 -12.54
CA ARG A 133 -19.22 -60.11 -13.89
C ARG A 133 -20.46 -59.22 -13.85
N VAL A 134 -20.58 -58.30 -14.81
CA VAL A 134 -21.80 -57.53 -15.10
C VAL A 134 -22.32 -57.88 -16.49
N SER A 135 -23.63 -57.76 -16.71
CA SER A 135 -24.23 -57.97 -18.03
C SER A 135 -23.96 -56.76 -18.93
N ALA A 136 -23.73 -56.97 -20.22
CA ALA A 136 -23.92 -55.92 -21.22
C ALA A 136 -25.43 -55.59 -21.28
N SER A 137 -25.81 -54.33 -21.50
CA SER A 137 -27.24 -54.02 -21.70
C SER A 137 -27.77 -54.73 -22.95
N ASN A 138 -29.01 -55.23 -22.93
CA ASN A 138 -29.68 -56.00 -24.00
C ASN A 138 -29.87 -55.22 -25.33
N ALA A 139 -28.80 -54.78 -25.99
CA ALA A 139 -28.86 -54.06 -27.25
C ALA A 139 -28.86 -55.08 -28.41
N GLU A 140 -29.92 -55.07 -29.23
CA GLU A 140 -30.06 -56.04 -30.35
C GLU A 140 -28.92 -55.98 -31.40
N LYS A 141 -28.11 -54.91 -31.42
CA LYS A 141 -26.93 -54.75 -32.29
C LYS A 141 -25.84 -53.90 -31.60
N VAL A 142 -24.58 -54.34 -31.67
CA VAL A 142 -23.41 -53.60 -31.18
C VAL A 142 -22.54 -53.21 -32.38
N THR A 143 -22.28 -51.92 -32.55
CA THR A 143 -21.41 -51.39 -33.63
C THR A 143 -19.98 -51.11 -33.15
N VAL A 144 -19.79 -50.82 -31.86
CA VAL A 144 -18.47 -50.58 -31.24
C VAL A 144 -18.45 -51.11 -29.80
N ALA A 145 -17.91 -52.31 -29.57
CA ALA A 145 -17.76 -52.87 -28.22
C ALA A 145 -16.53 -52.27 -27.48
N SER A 146 -16.64 -51.01 -27.06
CA SER A 146 -15.56 -50.28 -26.38
C SER A 146 -16.04 -49.56 -25.11
N ALA A 147 -15.11 -48.99 -24.36
CA ALA A 147 -15.43 -48.23 -23.16
C ALA A 147 -16.16 -46.89 -23.45
N SER A 148 -16.29 -46.45 -24.71
CA SER A 148 -17.19 -45.34 -25.05
C SER A 148 -18.62 -45.76 -25.30
N ASP A 149 -18.89 -47.05 -25.49
CA ASP A 149 -20.23 -47.58 -25.72
C ASP A 149 -20.99 -47.71 -24.40
N SER A 150 -22.13 -47.02 -24.32
CA SER A 150 -23.01 -47.05 -23.15
C SER A 150 -23.53 -48.44 -22.82
N THR A 151 -23.63 -49.35 -23.78
CA THR A 151 -24.18 -50.69 -23.55
C THR A 151 -23.32 -51.54 -22.61
N TYR A 152 -22.00 -51.39 -22.69
CA TYR A 152 -21.03 -52.08 -21.83
C TYR A 152 -20.50 -51.17 -20.71
N ASN A 153 -20.22 -49.91 -21.03
CA ASN A 153 -19.61 -48.97 -20.10
C ASN A 153 -20.56 -48.57 -18.97
N ASP A 154 -21.87 -48.47 -19.19
CA ASP A 154 -22.79 -47.93 -18.18
C ASP A 154 -22.80 -48.76 -16.89
N ASN A 155 -22.70 -50.08 -17.02
CA ASN A 155 -22.66 -51.00 -15.89
C ASN A 155 -21.28 -51.11 -15.25
N LEU A 156 -20.21 -50.68 -15.91
CA LEU A 156 -18.85 -50.69 -15.38
C LEU A 156 -18.46 -49.34 -14.76
N PHE A 157 -18.95 -48.24 -15.34
CA PHE A 157 -18.66 -46.86 -14.94
C PHE A 157 -19.06 -46.57 -13.49
N ASP A 158 -20.23 -47.06 -13.07
CA ASP A 158 -20.75 -46.88 -11.71
C ASP A 158 -20.30 -47.97 -10.72
N GLU A 159 -19.46 -48.92 -11.15
CA GLU A 159 -18.97 -50.03 -10.31
C GLU A 159 -17.60 -49.73 -9.69
N GLU A 160 -17.59 -49.53 -8.36
CA GLU A 160 -16.37 -49.23 -7.61
C GLU A 160 -15.40 -50.43 -7.48
N LYS A 161 -15.90 -51.67 -7.64
CA LYS A 161 -15.10 -52.87 -7.42
C LYS A 161 -14.09 -53.05 -8.55
N ASP A 162 -12.82 -53.12 -8.18
CA ASP A 162 -11.73 -53.35 -9.11
C ASP A 162 -11.87 -54.71 -9.80
N TYR A 163 -11.46 -54.76 -11.06
CA TYR A 163 -11.52 -55.91 -11.96
C TYR A 163 -12.94 -56.42 -12.24
N THR A 164 -13.97 -55.61 -11.98
CA THR A 164 -15.32 -55.88 -12.49
C THR A 164 -15.27 -55.89 -14.01
N TYR A 165 -15.93 -56.86 -14.65
CA TYR A 165 -15.81 -57.07 -16.08
C TYR A 165 -17.13 -57.37 -16.79
N ALA A 166 -17.19 -57.02 -18.07
CA ALA A 166 -18.25 -57.37 -19.01
C ALA A 166 -17.64 -58.12 -20.20
N VAL A 167 -18.26 -59.23 -20.61
CA VAL A 167 -17.76 -60.06 -21.72
C VAL A 167 -18.15 -59.42 -23.04
N LEU A 168 -17.18 -59.20 -23.94
CA LEU A 168 -17.46 -58.63 -25.27
C LEU A 168 -18.07 -59.68 -26.23
N PRO A 169 -18.77 -59.24 -27.29
CA PRO A 169 -19.39 -60.15 -28.25
C PRO A 169 -18.40 -61.17 -28.83
N ASN A 170 -18.87 -62.39 -29.05
CA ASN A 170 -18.04 -63.42 -29.64
C ASN A 170 -17.60 -63.02 -31.06
N GLY A 171 -16.30 -63.13 -31.36
CA GLY A 171 -15.73 -62.70 -32.64
C GLY A 171 -15.32 -61.23 -32.71
N TYR A 172 -15.66 -60.40 -31.72
CA TYR A 172 -15.16 -59.03 -31.64
C TYR A 172 -13.69 -59.01 -31.18
N THR A 173 -12.85 -58.23 -31.86
CA THR A 173 -11.45 -57.99 -31.45
C THR A 173 -11.23 -56.50 -31.26
N PRO A 174 -10.99 -56.03 -30.01
CA PRO A 174 -10.61 -54.65 -29.74
C PRO A 174 -9.32 -54.28 -30.50
N LYS A 175 -9.25 -53.05 -31.02
CA LYS A 175 -8.04 -52.55 -31.71
C LYS A 175 -6.84 -52.39 -30.78
N VAL A 176 -7.13 -52.09 -29.52
CA VAL A 176 -6.16 -52.06 -28.44
C VAL A 176 -6.66 -52.92 -27.30
N TYR A 177 -5.77 -53.69 -26.68
CA TYR A 177 -6.10 -54.50 -25.50
C TYR A 177 -4.85 -54.79 -24.68
N LYS A 178 -5.04 -55.18 -23.43
CA LYS A 178 -3.99 -55.85 -22.64
C LYS A 178 -4.26 -57.34 -22.58
N GLU A 179 -3.23 -58.16 -22.43
CA GLU A 179 -3.39 -59.58 -22.13
C GLU A 179 -3.33 -59.78 -20.61
N LEU A 180 -4.26 -60.57 -20.07
CA LEU A 180 -4.14 -61.09 -18.71
C LEU A 180 -3.06 -62.17 -18.70
N ILE A 181 -1.93 -61.89 -18.05
CA ILE A 181 -0.78 -62.80 -18.00
C ILE A 181 -1.01 -63.87 -16.94
N GLU A 182 -1.26 -63.43 -15.70
CA GLU A 182 -1.56 -64.31 -14.58
C GLU A 182 -2.37 -63.58 -13.50
N ILE A 183 -2.82 -64.33 -12.50
CA ILE A 183 -3.38 -63.77 -11.27
C ILE A 183 -2.42 -64.16 -10.15
N ASP A 184 -1.89 -63.16 -9.45
CA ASP A 184 -0.90 -63.36 -8.41
C ASP A 184 -1.48 -64.14 -7.20
N LYS A 185 -0.60 -64.53 -6.28
CA LYS A 185 -0.96 -65.25 -5.05
C LYS A 185 -1.95 -64.50 -4.12
N ASN A 186 -2.12 -63.19 -4.32
CA ASN A 186 -3.04 -62.34 -3.56
C ASN A 186 -4.37 -62.13 -4.31
N GLY A 187 -4.54 -62.73 -5.48
CA GLY A 187 -5.72 -62.56 -6.33
C GLY A 187 -5.68 -61.29 -7.19
N LYS A 188 -4.52 -60.67 -7.39
CA LYS A 188 -4.33 -59.47 -8.23
C LYS A 188 -3.96 -59.87 -9.66
N PRO A 189 -4.73 -59.45 -10.68
CA PRO A 189 -4.36 -59.63 -12.10
C PRO A 189 -3.04 -58.94 -12.45
N GLU A 190 -2.21 -59.61 -13.26
CA GLU A 190 -1.04 -59.02 -13.92
C GLU A 190 -1.30 -58.88 -15.41
N PHE A 191 -1.06 -57.69 -15.97
CA PHE A 191 -1.34 -57.39 -17.38
C PHE A 191 -0.08 -57.14 -18.21
N SER A 192 -0.19 -57.35 -19.52
CA SER A 192 0.84 -56.95 -20.50
C SER A 192 0.88 -55.42 -20.71
N LYS A 193 1.86 -54.95 -21.51
CA LYS A 193 1.75 -53.65 -22.20
C LYS A 193 0.55 -53.67 -23.15
N PHE A 194 -0.02 -52.51 -23.46
CA PHE A 194 -1.05 -52.42 -24.50
C PHE A 194 -0.55 -52.99 -25.82
N GLN A 195 -1.36 -53.86 -26.41
CA GLN A 195 -1.19 -54.42 -27.75
C GLN A 195 -2.14 -53.69 -28.68
N GLY A 196 -1.67 -53.32 -29.87
CA GLY A 196 -2.48 -52.65 -30.88
C GLY A 196 -1.63 -52.08 -32.00
N ARG A 197 -2.27 -51.52 -33.03
CA ARG A 197 -1.57 -50.80 -34.09
C ARG A 197 -1.06 -49.47 -33.54
N GLU A 198 0.25 -49.31 -33.50
CA GLU A 198 0.93 -48.06 -33.17
C GLU A 198 1.09 -47.20 -34.43
N GLN A 199 0.82 -45.92 -34.29
CA GLN A 199 0.92 -44.94 -35.36
C GLN A 199 1.60 -43.67 -34.85
N GLU A 200 2.61 -43.22 -35.59
CA GLU A 200 3.20 -41.90 -35.42
C GLU A 200 2.28 -40.83 -36.03
N VAL A 201 2.01 -39.77 -35.27
CA VAL A 201 1.14 -38.67 -35.67
C VAL A 201 1.97 -37.41 -35.82
N ASP A 202 1.95 -36.85 -37.03
CA ASP A 202 2.57 -35.55 -37.32
C ASP A 202 1.63 -34.42 -36.86
N THR A 203 1.88 -33.93 -35.65
CA THR A 203 1.22 -32.74 -35.10
C THR A 203 2.15 -31.99 -34.16
N THR A 204 1.91 -30.68 -34.00
CA THR A 204 2.72 -29.85 -33.10
C THR A 204 2.18 -29.90 -31.68
N ALA A 205 3.02 -30.30 -30.74
CA ALA A 205 2.81 -30.12 -29.31
C ALA A 205 3.64 -28.93 -28.81
N THR A 206 3.10 -28.17 -27.85
CA THR A 206 3.80 -27.07 -27.17
C THR A 206 3.64 -27.24 -25.67
N ILE A 207 4.67 -26.90 -24.89
CA ILE A 207 4.62 -26.91 -23.42
C ILE A 207 4.77 -25.48 -22.90
N VAL A 208 4.02 -25.15 -21.86
CA VAL A 208 4.13 -23.86 -21.17
C VAL A 208 4.15 -24.10 -19.67
N ALA A 209 5.10 -23.48 -18.97
CA ALA A 209 5.06 -23.39 -17.52
C ALA A 209 3.92 -22.47 -17.09
N CYS A 210 3.03 -22.96 -16.24
CA CYS A 210 1.86 -22.27 -15.74
C CYS A 210 2.08 -21.94 -14.26
N SER A 211 2.33 -20.66 -13.95
CA SER A 211 2.19 -20.18 -12.56
C SER A 211 0.71 -20.33 -12.21
N GLY A 212 0.38 -21.19 -11.25
CA GLY A 212 -0.92 -21.84 -11.06
C GLY A 212 -2.21 -21.00 -10.96
N ARG A 213 -2.25 -19.69 -11.28
CA ARG A 213 -3.46 -18.84 -11.29
C ARG A 213 -3.53 -17.67 -12.31
N TYR A 214 -2.72 -17.56 -13.37
CA TYR A 214 -2.82 -16.36 -14.25
C TYR A 214 -2.50 -16.57 -15.76
N GLN A 215 -3.32 -15.98 -16.67
CA GLN A 215 -2.98 -15.70 -18.09
C GLN A 215 -3.09 -14.21 -18.44
N PRO A 216 -2.11 -13.61 -19.14
CA PRO A 216 -2.24 -12.31 -19.80
C PRO A 216 -3.23 -12.36 -20.97
N GLY A 217 -4.09 -11.36 -21.09
CA GLY A 217 -4.72 -10.99 -22.37
C GLY A 217 -5.95 -11.80 -22.82
N LYS A 218 -6.43 -12.79 -22.05
CA LYS A 218 -7.72 -13.47 -22.34
C LYS A 218 -8.78 -13.07 -21.31
N LYS A 219 -9.96 -12.65 -21.80
CA LYS A 219 -11.12 -12.20 -21.00
C LYS A 219 -11.76 -13.27 -20.10
N GLU A 220 -11.26 -14.50 -20.12
CA GLU A 220 -11.82 -15.61 -19.34
C GLU A 220 -10.72 -16.22 -18.46
N ASN A 221 -10.87 -16.07 -17.15
CA ASN A 221 -10.12 -16.84 -16.15
C ASN A 221 -10.33 -18.34 -16.43
N LYS A 222 -9.45 -18.97 -17.20
CA LYS A 222 -9.33 -20.43 -17.26
C LYS A 222 -8.40 -20.84 -16.11
N PRO A 223 -8.94 -21.40 -15.02
CA PRO A 223 -8.12 -22.02 -13.97
C PRO A 223 -7.31 -23.20 -14.53
N TYR A 224 -6.00 -23.10 -14.41
CA TYR A 224 -5.02 -24.10 -14.79
C TYR A 224 -5.10 -25.38 -13.95
N HIS A 225 -4.65 -26.48 -14.55
CA HIS A 225 -4.81 -27.84 -14.04
C HIS A 225 -3.53 -28.45 -13.46
N GLY A 226 -2.39 -27.77 -13.59
CA GLY A 226 -1.08 -28.16 -13.07
C GLY A 226 -0.04 -27.05 -13.28
N ASP A 227 1.22 -27.41 -13.04
CA ASP A 227 2.40 -26.53 -13.17
C ASP A 227 2.83 -26.35 -14.62
N TYR A 228 2.52 -27.32 -15.47
CA TYR A 228 2.80 -27.29 -16.89
C TYR A 228 1.56 -27.68 -17.67
N GLU A 229 1.35 -27.02 -18.80
CA GLU A 229 0.31 -27.36 -19.76
C GLU A 229 0.93 -27.67 -21.11
N ILE A 230 0.61 -28.85 -21.66
CA ILE A 230 0.93 -29.24 -23.04
C ILE A 230 -0.32 -29.02 -23.90
N THR A 231 -0.18 -28.29 -25.00
CA THR A 231 -1.23 -28.13 -26.02
C THR A 231 -0.83 -28.85 -27.28
N ILE A 232 -1.71 -29.72 -27.78
CA ILE A 232 -1.54 -30.49 -29.01
C ILE A 232 -2.48 -29.95 -30.09
N GLN A 233 -1.91 -29.55 -31.23
CA GLN A 233 -2.70 -29.11 -32.38
C GLN A 233 -3.46 -30.28 -33.00
N ASP A 234 -4.65 -30.03 -33.55
CA ASP A 234 -5.47 -31.02 -34.29
C ASP A 234 -5.81 -32.32 -33.54
N TYR A 235 -5.71 -32.33 -32.20
CA TYR A 235 -5.96 -33.51 -31.35
C TYR A 235 -7.29 -34.23 -31.68
N GLN A 236 -8.36 -33.46 -31.88
CA GLN A 236 -9.70 -34.01 -32.13
C GLN A 236 -9.82 -34.72 -33.48
N ASP A 237 -9.04 -34.29 -34.46
CA ASP A 237 -9.09 -34.80 -35.82
C ASP A 237 -8.16 -36.01 -36.00
N LEU A 238 -7.02 -36.02 -35.29
CA LEU A 238 -5.95 -36.99 -35.49
C LEU A 238 -5.89 -38.10 -34.43
N ILE A 239 -6.32 -37.84 -33.19
CA ILE A 239 -6.08 -38.75 -32.05
C ILE A 239 -7.41 -39.26 -31.48
N ALA A 240 -8.23 -38.37 -30.92
CA ALA A 240 -9.48 -38.77 -30.29
C ALA A 240 -10.52 -37.64 -30.34
N SER A 241 -11.72 -37.96 -30.82
CA SER A 241 -12.86 -37.06 -30.72
C SER A 241 -13.35 -36.95 -29.28
N SER A 242 -14.27 -36.02 -29.03
CA SER A 242 -14.83 -35.82 -27.70
C SER A 242 -15.60 -37.01 -27.15
N SER A 243 -16.00 -38.00 -27.96
CA SER A 243 -16.73 -39.19 -27.49
C SER A 243 -15.84 -40.40 -27.27
N ASN A 244 -14.60 -40.43 -27.79
CA ASN A 244 -13.76 -41.61 -27.69
C ASN A 244 -13.24 -41.83 -26.26
N ALA A 245 -13.09 -43.09 -25.86
CA ALA A 245 -12.37 -43.45 -24.63
C ALA A 245 -10.85 -43.33 -24.83
N VAL A 246 -10.19 -42.70 -23.87
CA VAL A 246 -8.73 -42.67 -23.75
C VAL A 246 -8.36 -43.48 -22.52
N TYR A 247 -7.60 -44.55 -22.73
CA TYR A 247 -7.23 -45.51 -21.69
C TYR A 247 -5.95 -45.09 -20.96
N GLU A 248 -5.00 -44.53 -21.72
CA GLU A 248 -3.67 -44.21 -21.23
C GLU A 248 -3.11 -42.99 -21.97
N VAL A 249 -2.37 -42.14 -21.25
CA VAL A 249 -1.49 -41.14 -21.87
C VAL A 249 -0.14 -41.19 -21.17
N VAL A 250 0.94 -41.35 -21.93
CA VAL A 250 2.32 -41.48 -21.43
C VAL A 250 3.19 -40.37 -22.02
N LEU A 251 4.03 -39.76 -21.19
CA LEU A 251 5.09 -38.85 -21.58
C LEU A 251 6.41 -39.61 -21.52
N ASP A 252 7.08 -39.78 -22.66
CA ASP A 252 8.38 -40.43 -22.77
C ASP A 252 9.48 -39.38 -22.81
N THR A 253 10.55 -39.61 -22.07
CA THR A 253 11.67 -38.68 -21.96
C THR A 253 12.91 -39.16 -22.70
N LYS A 254 13.79 -38.22 -23.06
CA LYS A 254 15.09 -38.50 -23.67
C LYS A 254 15.98 -39.39 -22.79
N GLU A 255 15.80 -39.28 -21.47
CA GLU A 255 16.54 -40.02 -20.45
C GLU A 255 16.09 -41.49 -20.31
N GLY A 256 14.99 -41.87 -20.97
CA GLY A 256 14.45 -43.23 -20.96
C GLY A 256 13.33 -43.47 -19.95
N ASP A 257 12.99 -42.46 -19.14
CA ASP A 257 11.87 -42.54 -18.20
C ASP A 257 10.53 -42.26 -18.90
N SER A 258 9.45 -42.83 -18.38
CA SER A 258 8.09 -42.65 -18.89
C SER A 258 7.11 -42.28 -17.78
N TYR A 259 6.19 -41.36 -18.05
CA TYR A 259 5.28 -40.80 -17.04
C TYR A 259 3.83 -40.90 -17.49
N GLY A 260 3.04 -41.70 -16.77
CA GLY A 260 1.61 -41.79 -17.01
C GLY A 260 0.84 -40.56 -16.52
N LEU A 261 -0.05 -40.01 -17.35
CA LEU A 261 -0.93 -38.90 -16.98
C LEU A 261 -2.25 -39.38 -16.38
N ARG A 262 -2.75 -38.63 -15.40
CA ARG A 262 -4.05 -38.96 -14.79
C ARG A 262 -5.20 -38.25 -15.51
N LEU A 263 -6.22 -39.00 -15.95
CA LEU A 263 -7.25 -38.47 -16.85
C LEU A 263 -8.09 -37.33 -16.24
N LEU A 264 -8.37 -37.38 -14.94
CA LEU A 264 -9.14 -36.31 -14.26
C LEU A 264 -8.35 -35.00 -14.15
N GLU A 265 -7.04 -35.08 -13.92
CA GLU A 265 -6.14 -33.91 -13.93
C GLU A 265 -6.18 -33.27 -15.34
N ASN A 266 -6.28 -34.11 -16.36
CA ASN A 266 -6.37 -33.77 -17.77
C ASN A 266 -7.82 -33.68 -18.28
N THR A 267 -8.67 -32.95 -17.56
CA THR A 267 -10.11 -32.80 -17.90
C THR A 267 -10.35 -32.27 -19.33
N PHE A 268 -9.40 -31.52 -19.86
CA PHE A 268 -9.44 -30.93 -21.19
C PHE A 268 -8.65 -31.73 -22.23
N LEU A 269 -8.32 -32.98 -21.92
CA LEU A 269 -7.76 -33.96 -22.85
C LEU A 269 -8.53 -34.00 -24.17
N ARG A 270 -9.87 -33.89 -24.12
CA ARG A 270 -10.75 -33.82 -25.32
C ARG A 270 -10.48 -32.63 -26.24
N LYS A 271 -9.68 -31.65 -25.81
CA LYS A 271 -9.27 -30.46 -26.57
C LYS A 271 -7.77 -30.47 -26.87
N GLY A 272 -7.05 -31.54 -26.58
CA GLY A 272 -5.59 -31.60 -26.69
C GLY A 272 -4.86 -30.77 -25.63
N GLU A 273 -5.52 -30.40 -24.52
CA GLU A 273 -4.91 -29.68 -23.40
C GLU A 273 -4.57 -30.69 -22.29
N LEU A 274 -3.28 -30.95 -22.06
CA LEU A 274 -2.77 -31.82 -20.99
C LEU A 274 -2.15 -30.96 -19.87
N GLY A 275 -2.41 -31.25 -18.60
CA GLY A 275 -1.80 -30.60 -17.46
C GLY A 275 -1.24 -31.61 -16.45
N PHE A 276 -0.07 -31.30 -15.89
CA PHE A 276 0.53 -32.05 -14.79
C PHE A 276 1.18 -31.09 -13.78
N SER A 277 1.24 -31.51 -12.51
CA SER A 277 1.86 -30.73 -11.43
C SER A 277 3.11 -31.45 -10.93
N THR A 278 4.20 -30.71 -10.80
CA THR A 278 5.51 -31.17 -10.34
C THR A 278 5.78 -30.82 -8.88
N GLY A 279 4.93 -29.98 -8.27
CA GLY A 279 5.03 -29.59 -6.88
C GLY A 279 4.38 -28.24 -6.62
N PHE A 280 4.56 -27.28 -7.52
CA PHE A 280 4.20 -25.88 -7.32
C PHE A 280 2.68 -25.66 -7.12
N THR A 281 1.87 -26.44 -7.82
CA THR A 281 0.41 -26.45 -7.70
C THR A 281 -0.01 -27.72 -6.99
N THR A 282 -0.22 -27.65 -5.68
CA THR A 282 -0.72 -28.79 -4.89
C THR A 282 -2.25 -28.88 -4.87
N LYS A 283 -2.96 -27.81 -5.27
CA LYS A 283 -4.42 -27.78 -5.35
C LYS A 283 -4.94 -27.00 -6.56
N SER A 284 -5.83 -27.60 -7.34
CA SER A 284 -6.57 -26.93 -8.43
C SER A 284 -8.08 -27.14 -8.29
N LYS A 285 -8.86 -26.05 -8.27
CA LYS A 285 -10.34 -26.06 -8.11
C LYS A 285 -10.87 -26.91 -6.95
N GLY A 286 -10.10 -27.05 -5.86
CA GLY A 286 -10.45 -27.89 -4.71
C GLY A 286 -10.10 -29.37 -4.85
N CYS A 287 -9.50 -29.80 -5.98
CA CYS A 287 -8.87 -31.10 -6.12
C CYS A 287 -7.46 -31.03 -5.56
N THR A 288 -7.04 -32.06 -4.83
CA THR A 288 -5.64 -32.25 -4.45
C THR A 288 -4.92 -32.88 -5.64
N LEU A 289 -3.84 -32.25 -6.08
CA LEU A 289 -2.94 -32.81 -7.10
C LEU A 289 -1.85 -33.60 -6.39
N ASN A 290 -1.41 -34.73 -6.94
CA ASN A 290 -0.30 -35.51 -6.39
C ASN A 290 0.96 -35.29 -7.24
N PRO A 291 1.87 -34.38 -6.82
CA PRO A 291 2.99 -33.95 -7.64
C PRO A 291 4.16 -34.94 -7.69
N ASN A 292 4.24 -35.86 -6.72
CA ASN A 292 5.40 -36.75 -6.55
C ASN A 292 5.71 -37.54 -7.83
N HIS A 293 4.66 -37.96 -8.53
CA HIS A 293 4.78 -38.73 -9.78
C HIS A 293 5.51 -37.97 -10.89
N TYR A 294 5.33 -36.65 -10.97
CA TYR A 294 5.90 -35.83 -12.06
C TYR A 294 7.09 -34.98 -11.61
N LYS A 295 7.43 -34.97 -10.31
CA LYS A 295 8.50 -34.12 -9.75
C LYS A 295 9.85 -34.34 -10.44
N SER A 296 10.20 -35.58 -10.77
CA SER A 296 11.45 -35.93 -11.46
C SER A 296 11.47 -35.56 -12.94
N LEU A 297 10.36 -35.06 -13.50
CA LEU A 297 10.29 -34.63 -14.90
C LEU A 297 11.00 -33.28 -15.13
N ILE A 298 11.23 -32.50 -14.07
CA ILE A 298 11.94 -31.21 -14.17
C ILE A 298 13.39 -31.42 -14.61
N GLY A 299 13.82 -30.60 -15.57
CA GLY A 299 15.13 -30.69 -16.22
C GLY A 299 15.20 -31.71 -17.36
N LYS A 300 14.16 -32.53 -17.55
CA LYS A 300 14.10 -33.54 -18.63
C LYS A 300 13.47 -32.99 -19.90
N THR A 301 13.72 -33.70 -21.00
CA THR A 301 13.10 -33.40 -22.30
C THR A 301 12.13 -34.51 -22.67
N ILE A 302 10.84 -34.17 -22.80
CA ILE A 302 9.83 -35.07 -23.33
C ILE A 302 10.07 -35.20 -24.84
N THR A 303 10.26 -36.44 -25.29
CA THR A 303 10.52 -36.78 -26.70
C THR A 303 9.32 -37.45 -27.37
N GLY A 304 8.36 -37.94 -26.60
CA GLY A 304 7.16 -38.61 -27.10
C GLY A 304 5.96 -38.37 -26.21
N ILE A 305 4.78 -38.19 -26.82
CA ILE A 305 3.49 -38.24 -26.13
C ILE A 305 2.69 -39.39 -26.74
N ARG A 306 2.48 -40.46 -25.98
CA ARG A 306 1.76 -41.65 -26.42
C ARG A 306 0.34 -41.67 -25.86
N PHE A 307 -0.65 -41.79 -26.73
CA PHE A 307 -2.06 -41.95 -26.39
C PHE A 307 -2.51 -43.36 -26.73
N VAL A 308 -3.07 -44.07 -25.76
CA VAL A 308 -3.80 -45.31 -25.99
C VAL A 308 -5.29 -45.01 -25.95
N THR A 309 -5.97 -45.21 -27.07
CA THR A 309 -7.40 -44.92 -27.23
C THR A 309 -8.11 -46.15 -27.78
N GLU A 310 -9.44 -46.16 -27.77
CA GLU A 310 -10.23 -47.20 -28.45
C GLU A 310 -9.98 -47.31 -29.96
N ASN A 311 -9.41 -46.27 -30.59
CA ASN A 311 -9.13 -46.25 -32.01
C ASN A 311 -7.74 -46.79 -32.39
N GLY A 312 -6.82 -46.87 -31.43
CA GLY A 312 -5.42 -47.21 -31.69
C GLY A 312 -4.46 -46.59 -30.68
N ILE A 313 -3.17 -46.87 -30.88
CA ILE A 313 -2.06 -46.27 -30.14
C ILE A 313 -1.45 -45.18 -31.02
N PHE A 314 -1.42 -43.94 -30.54
CA PHE A 314 -0.90 -42.79 -31.26
C PHE A 314 0.31 -42.22 -30.54
N VAL A 315 1.41 -42.03 -31.25
CA VAL A 315 2.66 -41.45 -30.71
C VAL A 315 2.91 -40.12 -31.40
N ILE A 316 3.08 -39.06 -30.61
CA ILE A 316 3.50 -37.75 -31.10
C ILE A 316 4.98 -37.57 -30.77
N PRO A 317 5.89 -37.65 -31.75
CA PRO A 317 7.28 -37.25 -31.55
C PRO A 317 7.34 -35.76 -31.23
N THR A 318 8.12 -35.39 -30.21
CA THR A 318 8.21 -34.00 -29.79
C THR A 318 9.58 -33.70 -29.17
N GLU A 319 9.83 -32.44 -28.84
CA GLU A 319 11.00 -32.03 -28.06
C GLU A 319 10.58 -30.92 -27.10
N LEU A 320 9.96 -31.32 -25.98
CA LEU A 320 9.42 -30.40 -24.98
C LEU A 320 10.28 -30.42 -23.73
N LYS A 321 10.97 -29.33 -23.46
CA LYS A 321 11.78 -29.18 -22.23
C LYS A 321 10.89 -28.80 -21.06
N VAL A 322 11.02 -29.55 -19.97
CA VAL A 322 10.37 -29.21 -18.68
C VAL A 322 11.40 -28.44 -17.85
N GLU A 323 11.55 -27.16 -18.16
CA GLU A 323 12.55 -26.29 -17.51
C GLU A 323 12.12 -25.87 -16.09
N GLU A 324 13.09 -25.54 -15.23
CA GLU A 324 12.82 -24.91 -13.93
C GLU A 324 11.97 -23.65 -14.10
N GLN A 325 11.03 -23.40 -13.18
CA GLN A 325 10.18 -22.22 -13.28
C GLN A 325 10.88 -21.01 -12.69
N GLU A 326 10.95 -19.93 -13.46
CA GLU A 326 11.31 -18.62 -12.96
C GLU A 326 10.03 -17.91 -12.48
N ILE A 327 9.94 -17.66 -11.18
CA ILE A 327 8.82 -16.90 -10.61
C ILE A 327 9.31 -15.54 -10.10
N TYR A 328 8.47 -14.52 -10.30
CA TYR A 328 8.63 -13.25 -9.61
C TYR A 328 7.71 -13.23 -8.40
N ALA A 329 8.20 -12.74 -7.27
CA ALA A 329 7.44 -12.63 -6.04
C ALA A 329 7.79 -11.34 -5.30
N LEU A 330 6.90 -10.89 -4.43
CA LEU A 330 7.26 -10.00 -3.33
C LEU A 330 7.68 -10.85 -2.14
N MET A 331 8.79 -10.53 -1.49
CA MET A 331 9.33 -11.28 -0.35
C MET A 331 9.76 -10.35 0.77
N ASN A 332 9.48 -10.74 2.02
CA ASN A 332 9.99 -10.06 3.21
C ASN A 332 11.47 -10.36 3.43
N ILE A 333 12.35 -9.36 3.30
CA ILE A 333 13.81 -9.49 3.39
C ILE A 333 14.33 -8.58 4.53
N PRO A 334 15.14 -9.10 5.47
CA PRO A 334 15.80 -8.29 6.50
C PRO A 334 16.69 -7.20 5.89
N TYR A 335 16.83 -6.04 6.56
CA TYR A 335 17.63 -4.92 6.01
C TYR A 335 19.11 -5.28 5.76
N ASP A 336 19.71 -6.10 6.62
CA ASP A 336 21.12 -6.47 6.54
C ASP A 336 21.37 -7.36 5.33
N GLU A 337 20.45 -8.27 5.02
CA GLU A 337 20.48 -9.11 3.82
C GLU A 337 20.11 -8.33 2.54
N LEU A 338 19.16 -7.41 2.64
CA LEU A 338 18.73 -6.55 1.54
C LEU A 338 19.90 -5.73 1.00
N TYR A 339 20.57 -4.99 1.90
CA TYR A 339 21.61 -4.03 1.53
C TYR A 339 23.00 -4.66 1.33
N LYS A 340 23.22 -5.90 1.79
CA LYS A 340 24.53 -6.59 1.79
C LYS A 340 25.30 -6.47 0.48
N ASN A 341 24.62 -6.63 -0.65
CA ASN A 341 25.22 -6.65 -1.98
C ASN A 341 24.96 -5.37 -2.81
N ASP A 342 24.19 -4.42 -2.27
CA ASP A 342 23.89 -3.14 -2.93
C ASP A 342 24.78 -2.00 -2.43
N LEU A 343 25.36 -2.15 -1.23
CA LEU A 343 26.27 -1.16 -0.67
C LEU A 343 27.70 -1.35 -1.18
N LYS A 344 28.35 -0.23 -1.48
CA LYS A 344 29.72 -0.15 -1.98
C LYS A 344 30.61 0.39 -0.87
N GLN A 345 31.72 -0.31 -0.59
CA GLN A 345 32.73 0.11 0.38
C GLN A 345 32.15 0.37 1.80
N ASN A 346 31.03 -0.29 2.13
CA ASN A 346 30.38 -0.22 3.43
C ASN A 346 29.92 -1.60 3.87
N ASP A 347 30.78 -2.29 4.64
CA ASP A 347 30.53 -3.65 5.12
C ASP A 347 29.79 -3.67 6.47
N ILE A 348 29.40 -2.51 7.01
CA ILE A 348 28.67 -2.43 8.27
C ILE A 348 27.21 -2.81 8.02
N PRO A 349 26.68 -3.87 8.65
CA PRO A 349 25.31 -4.30 8.43
C PRO A 349 24.30 -3.21 8.80
N VAL A 350 23.27 -3.07 7.97
CA VAL A 350 22.10 -2.23 8.25
C VAL A 350 21.06 -3.11 8.95
N ASP A 351 21.05 -3.10 10.28
CA ASP A 351 20.21 -3.96 11.11
C ASP A 351 18.75 -3.49 11.23
N ALA A 352 17.89 -4.34 11.82
CA ALA A 352 16.48 -4.05 12.09
C ALA A 352 16.31 -2.83 13.02
N MET A 353 15.22 -2.09 12.84
CA MET A 353 14.96 -0.86 13.58
C MET A 353 13.89 -1.05 14.65
N THR A 354 14.17 -0.65 15.89
CA THR A 354 13.19 -0.59 16.98
C THR A 354 12.63 0.83 17.16
N SER A 355 11.39 0.94 17.64
CA SER A 355 10.75 2.23 17.93
C SER A 355 10.15 2.22 19.33
N ALA A 356 10.38 3.24 20.16
CA ALA A 356 9.71 3.32 21.47
C ALA A 356 8.20 3.55 21.33
N THR A 357 7.75 3.98 20.14
CA THR A 357 6.34 4.09 19.80
C THR A 357 5.95 2.96 18.84
N TYR A 358 5.57 1.79 19.39
CA TYR A 358 5.25 0.59 18.60
C TYR A 358 4.13 0.80 17.57
N GLN A 359 3.29 1.82 17.76
CA GLN A 359 2.23 2.15 16.81
C GLN A 359 2.77 2.71 15.48
N LYS A 360 3.95 3.35 15.48
CA LYS A 360 4.53 3.97 14.28
C LYS A 360 5.01 2.92 13.27
N THR A 361 5.60 1.83 13.73
CA THR A 361 6.08 0.72 12.88
C THR A 361 4.94 0.09 12.11
N ARG A 362 3.74 0.05 12.71
CA ARG A 362 2.51 -0.50 12.14
C ARG A 362 1.68 0.52 11.33
N THR A 363 2.21 1.73 11.11
CA THR A 363 1.51 2.80 10.39
C THR A 363 2.04 2.92 8.96
N LYS A 364 1.23 2.48 7.98
CA LYS A 364 1.61 2.48 6.55
C LYS A 364 2.14 3.82 6.06
N SER A 365 1.58 4.96 6.48
CA SER A 365 2.05 6.28 6.02
C SER A 365 3.47 6.66 6.48
N LEU A 366 4.08 5.89 7.38
CA LEU A 366 5.44 6.12 7.88
C LEU A 366 6.41 4.98 7.54
N SER A 367 5.89 3.78 7.29
CA SER A 367 6.67 2.54 7.11
C SER A 367 6.26 1.75 5.86
N ASN A 368 5.72 2.43 4.84
CA ASN A 368 5.21 1.78 3.63
C ASN A 368 6.31 1.05 2.87
N GLY A 369 6.13 -0.24 2.61
CA GLY A 369 7.14 -1.10 1.99
C GLY A 369 8.01 -1.87 2.98
N SER A 370 7.97 -1.51 4.27
CA SER A 370 8.59 -2.29 5.33
C SER A 370 7.71 -3.45 5.80
N TYR A 371 8.25 -4.37 6.60
CA TYR A 371 7.46 -5.38 7.32
C TYR A 371 7.92 -5.52 8.77
N HIS A 372 7.02 -6.04 9.61
CA HIS A 372 7.31 -6.40 11.00
C HIS A 372 6.70 -7.75 11.35
N LYS A 373 7.48 -8.66 11.94
CA LYS A 373 6.96 -9.99 12.33
C LYS A 373 6.09 -9.92 13.59
N ASN A 374 6.35 -8.95 14.45
CA ASN A 374 5.75 -8.87 15.78
C ASN A 374 4.48 -7.99 15.72
N SER A 375 3.34 -8.56 16.05
CA SER A 375 2.05 -7.86 16.05
C SER A 375 1.94 -6.73 17.08
N ASP A 376 2.87 -6.63 18.02
CA ASP A 376 2.96 -5.50 18.96
C ASP A 376 3.52 -4.24 18.29
N GLY A 377 4.29 -4.37 17.20
CA GLY A 377 4.99 -3.29 16.51
C GLY A 377 6.34 -2.92 17.12
N SER A 378 6.96 -3.81 17.91
CA SER A 378 8.23 -3.56 18.60
C SER A 378 9.40 -3.21 17.66
N LYS A 379 9.41 -3.76 16.46
CA LYS A 379 10.48 -3.55 15.47
C LYS A 379 9.99 -3.63 14.03
N ILE A 380 10.70 -2.95 13.14
CA ILE A 380 10.66 -3.18 11.70
C ILE A 380 11.83 -4.10 11.37
N ASP A 381 11.53 -5.27 10.81
CA ASP A 381 12.52 -6.32 10.53
C ASP A 381 13.26 -6.08 9.21
N GLY A 382 12.60 -5.46 8.23
CA GLY A 382 13.15 -5.24 6.90
C GLY A 382 12.11 -4.68 5.94
N VAL A 383 12.19 -5.09 4.66
CA VAL A 383 11.29 -4.63 3.59
C VAL A 383 10.70 -5.76 2.78
N THR A 384 9.53 -5.51 2.19
CA THR A 384 8.90 -6.40 1.22
C THR A 384 9.41 -6.03 -0.18
N PHE A 385 10.35 -6.79 -0.73
CA PHE A 385 11.08 -6.47 -1.96
C PHE A 385 10.73 -7.43 -3.12
N PRO A 386 10.74 -6.98 -4.38
CA PRO A 386 10.58 -7.87 -5.54
C PRO A 386 11.78 -8.81 -5.74
N VAL A 387 11.51 -10.10 -5.86
CA VAL A 387 12.52 -11.14 -6.03
C VAL A 387 12.22 -12.02 -7.24
N LYS A 388 13.27 -12.58 -7.82
CA LYS A 388 13.21 -13.63 -8.83
C LYS A 388 13.74 -14.92 -8.23
N LEU A 389 12.92 -15.95 -8.20
CA LEU A 389 13.30 -17.28 -7.71
C LEU A 389 13.28 -18.27 -8.86
N LYS A 390 14.30 -19.14 -8.90
CA LYS A 390 14.24 -20.39 -9.67
C LYS A 390 13.71 -21.47 -8.76
N VAL A 391 12.57 -22.05 -9.11
CA VAL A 391 11.90 -23.03 -8.26
C VAL A 391 11.80 -24.37 -8.99
N ASN A 392 12.28 -25.40 -8.28
CA ASN A 392 12.37 -26.77 -8.78
C ASN A 392 11.35 -27.69 -8.10
N SER A 393 10.81 -27.29 -6.94
CA SER A 393 9.69 -27.95 -6.27
C SER A 393 9.25 -27.14 -5.05
N ASP A 394 8.10 -27.51 -4.48
CA ASP A 394 7.61 -26.94 -3.22
C ASP A 394 8.63 -27.06 -2.07
N GLU A 395 9.53 -28.05 -2.02
CA GLU A 395 10.48 -28.23 -0.90
C GLU A 395 11.38 -27.01 -0.65
N ALA A 396 11.74 -26.28 -1.71
CA ALA A 396 12.52 -25.04 -1.60
C ALA A 396 11.72 -23.90 -0.95
N LEU A 397 10.39 -23.97 -0.98
CA LEU A 397 9.44 -22.98 -0.48
C LEU A 397 8.56 -23.51 0.67
N GLU A 398 8.62 -24.81 1.00
CA GLU A 398 7.67 -25.47 1.90
C GLU A 398 7.80 -24.97 3.34
N LYS A 399 9.00 -24.50 3.70
CA LYS A 399 9.28 -23.85 4.98
C LYS A 399 8.88 -22.37 4.99
N LEU A 400 8.55 -21.79 3.85
CA LEU A 400 8.19 -20.39 3.71
C LEU A 400 6.70 -20.18 3.85
N THR A 401 6.32 -19.02 4.38
CA THR A 401 4.91 -18.64 4.49
C THR A 401 4.45 -18.03 3.17
N HIS A 402 3.63 -18.76 2.42
CA HIS A 402 2.97 -18.23 1.22
C HIS A 402 1.73 -17.41 1.58
N VAL A 403 1.69 -16.18 1.07
CA VAL A 403 0.54 -15.27 1.12
C VAL A 403 -0.12 -15.25 -0.26
N GLY A 404 -1.42 -15.56 -0.33
CA GLY A 404 -2.20 -15.48 -1.57
C GLY A 404 -3.40 -14.55 -1.46
N ASP A 405 -4.09 -14.28 -2.57
CA ASP A 405 -5.25 -13.36 -2.61
C ASP A 405 -6.41 -13.75 -1.71
N CYS A 406 -6.55 -15.06 -1.43
CA CYS A 406 -7.58 -15.59 -0.53
C CYS A 406 -7.05 -15.83 0.89
N SER A 407 -5.84 -15.37 1.22
CA SER A 407 -5.32 -15.44 2.59
C SER A 407 -6.18 -14.61 3.53
N LYS A 408 -6.15 -14.99 4.81
CA LYS A 408 -6.89 -14.31 5.87
C LYS A 408 -6.52 -12.82 5.89
N GLU A 409 -7.53 -11.96 5.90
CA GLU A 409 -7.33 -10.51 5.99
C GLU A 409 -6.64 -10.15 7.32
N LEU A 410 -5.74 -9.18 7.26
CA LEU A 410 -5.04 -8.63 8.40
C LEU A 410 -5.66 -7.28 8.74
N THR A 411 -6.16 -7.11 9.97
CA THR A 411 -6.69 -5.82 10.42
C THR A 411 -5.81 -5.27 11.54
N ILE A 412 -5.27 -4.07 11.33
CA ILE A 412 -4.43 -3.37 12.30
C ILE A 412 -5.13 -2.09 12.72
N THR A 413 -5.31 -1.93 14.04
CA THR A 413 -5.75 -0.67 14.63
C THR A 413 -4.56 0.01 15.30
N THR A 414 -4.24 1.23 14.89
CA THR A 414 -3.22 2.06 15.53
C THR A 414 -3.83 3.27 16.21
N THR A 415 -3.21 3.73 17.29
CA THR A 415 -3.58 5.01 17.94
C THR A 415 -2.45 6.02 17.78
N LEU A 416 -2.71 7.08 17.02
CA LEU A 416 -1.78 8.18 16.79
C LEU A 416 -2.37 9.48 17.34
N ARG A 417 -1.65 10.10 18.29
CA ARG A 417 -2.05 11.38 18.91
C ARG A 417 -3.50 11.36 19.45
N GLY A 418 -3.89 10.25 20.09
CA GLY A 418 -5.23 10.06 20.67
C GLY A 418 -6.34 9.74 19.65
N LYS A 419 -6.01 9.62 18.35
CA LYS A 419 -6.96 9.21 17.31
C LYS A 419 -6.68 7.77 16.89
N GLN A 420 -7.74 6.95 16.83
CA GLN A 420 -7.65 5.59 16.31
C GLN A 420 -7.78 5.57 14.78
N GLN A 421 -6.97 4.74 14.14
CA GLN A 421 -7.06 4.42 12.72
C GLN A 421 -7.02 2.90 12.55
N THR A 422 -7.98 2.36 11.80
CA THR A 422 -8.06 0.93 11.48
C THR A 422 -7.82 0.73 10.00
N ASN A 423 -6.84 -0.10 9.64
CA ASN A 423 -6.54 -0.48 8.27
C ASN A 423 -6.71 -2.00 8.11
N THR A 424 -7.35 -2.42 7.02
CA THR A 424 -7.50 -3.83 6.64
C THR A 424 -6.70 -4.11 5.38
N TYR A 425 -5.78 -5.06 5.49
CA TYR A 425 -4.86 -5.51 4.44
C TYR A 425 -5.34 -6.86 3.89
N LYS A 426 -5.21 -7.05 2.58
CA LYS A 426 -5.67 -8.24 1.86
C LYS A 426 -4.63 -8.71 0.84
N GLY A 427 -4.62 -10.00 0.54
CA GLY A 427 -3.66 -10.57 -0.42
C GLY A 427 -2.22 -10.19 -0.07
N ARG A 428 -1.46 -9.74 -1.07
CA ARG A 428 -0.06 -9.33 -0.94
C ARG A 428 0.20 -8.30 0.16
N ASP A 429 -0.74 -7.39 0.42
CA ASP A 429 -0.58 -6.34 1.43
C ASP A 429 -0.52 -6.92 2.86
N THR A 430 -0.93 -8.18 3.07
CA THR A 430 -0.77 -8.85 4.37
C THR A 430 0.67 -9.24 4.69
N LEU A 431 1.59 -9.15 3.73
CA LEU A 431 3.03 -9.31 3.96
C LEU A 431 3.57 -8.34 5.03
N PHE A 432 2.90 -7.19 5.20
CA PHE A 432 3.23 -6.15 6.17
C PHE A 432 3.39 -6.65 7.62
N GLU A 433 2.61 -7.65 8.04
CA GLU A 433 2.72 -8.28 9.38
C GLU A 433 2.88 -9.81 9.26
N ASN A 434 3.79 -10.25 8.38
CA ASN A 434 4.15 -11.66 8.21
C ASN A 434 5.61 -11.92 8.59
N GLY A 435 6.00 -13.20 8.63
CA GLY A 435 7.36 -13.62 8.94
C GLY A 435 8.40 -13.18 7.90
N THR A 436 9.67 -13.24 8.29
CA THR A 436 10.81 -13.15 7.37
C THR A 436 10.69 -14.22 6.28
N TYR A 437 10.99 -13.85 5.04
CA TYR A 437 10.85 -14.66 3.81
C TYR A 437 9.42 -15.11 3.47
N ALA A 438 8.39 -14.59 4.17
CA ALA A 438 7.04 -14.71 3.66
C ALA A 438 6.95 -14.05 2.28
N TYR A 439 6.21 -14.67 1.36
CA TYR A 439 6.22 -14.27 -0.03
C TYR A 439 4.83 -14.31 -0.67
N TYR A 440 4.66 -13.49 -1.71
CA TYR A 440 3.48 -13.43 -2.57
C TYR A 440 3.93 -13.53 -4.03
N VAL A 441 3.45 -14.53 -4.76
CA VAL A 441 3.79 -14.72 -6.18
C VAL A 441 3.11 -13.65 -7.03
N LEU A 442 3.89 -12.94 -7.84
CA LEU A 442 3.40 -11.94 -8.79
C LEU A 442 2.85 -12.63 -10.04
N SER A 443 1.85 -12.01 -10.66
CA SER A 443 1.41 -12.47 -11.99
C SER A 443 2.52 -12.21 -13.02
N PRO A 444 2.56 -12.97 -14.15
CA PRO A 444 3.46 -12.66 -15.27
C PRO A 444 3.31 -11.19 -15.76
N GLU A 445 2.10 -10.65 -15.53
CA GLU A 445 1.59 -9.27 -15.64
C GLU A 445 2.49 -8.21 -15.06
N GLU A 446 2.99 -8.56 -13.89
CA GLU A 446 3.53 -7.68 -12.88
C GLU A 446 5.03 -7.94 -12.74
N LYS A 447 5.68 -8.32 -13.84
CA LYS A 447 7.12 -8.46 -13.90
C LYS A 447 7.75 -7.15 -13.40
N PRO A 448 8.49 -7.18 -12.29
CA PRO A 448 9.00 -5.97 -11.67
C PRO A 448 10.13 -5.39 -12.51
N ASP A 449 10.24 -4.07 -12.53
CA ASP A 449 11.30 -3.36 -13.27
C ASP A 449 12.70 -3.59 -12.68
N PHE A 450 12.74 -3.97 -11.40
CA PHE A 450 13.94 -4.36 -10.69
C PHE A 450 13.62 -5.45 -9.66
N TYR A 451 14.59 -6.30 -9.36
CA TYR A 451 14.45 -7.41 -8.43
C TYR A 451 15.80 -7.90 -7.93
N LYS A 452 15.80 -8.69 -6.86
CA LYS A 452 16.96 -9.50 -6.46
C LYS A 452 16.76 -10.93 -6.90
N GLU A 453 17.79 -11.55 -7.46
CA GLU A 453 17.81 -12.99 -7.69
C GLU A 453 18.06 -13.70 -6.37
N VAL A 454 17.30 -14.77 -6.13
CA VAL A 454 17.34 -15.53 -4.88
C VAL A 454 17.90 -16.92 -5.16
N THR A 455 18.92 -17.29 -4.40
CA THR A 455 19.45 -18.65 -4.36
C THR A 455 19.27 -19.23 -2.98
N VAL A 456 18.99 -20.53 -2.91
CA VAL A 456 18.85 -21.26 -1.65
C VAL A 456 20.09 -22.13 -1.49
N GLY A 457 20.90 -21.84 -0.48
CA GLY A 457 22.08 -22.63 -0.15
C GLY A 457 21.71 -24.04 0.33
N GLU A 458 22.67 -24.96 0.32
CA GLU A 458 22.48 -26.35 0.79
C GLU A 458 22.02 -26.43 2.27
N ASP A 459 22.30 -25.39 3.06
CA ASP A 459 21.87 -25.25 4.45
C ASP A 459 20.44 -24.67 4.60
N GLY A 460 19.78 -24.38 3.49
CA GLY A 460 18.44 -23.78 3.42
C GLY A 460 18.41 -22.28 3.69
N LYS A 461 19.56 -21.59 3.70
CA LYS A 461 19.60 -20.12 3.80
C LYS A 461 19.42 -19.46 2.44
N PHE A 462 18.82 -18.28 2.45
CA PHE A 462 18.63 -17.47 1.26
C PHE A 462 19.84 -16.56 1.06
N GLU A 463 20.34 -16.52 -0.17
CA GLU A 463 21.30 -15.53 -0.64
C GLU A 463 20.65 -14.69 -1.73
N PHE A 464 20.75 -13.37 -1.58
CA PHE A 464 20.16 -12.37 -2.47
C PHE A 464 21.26 -11.72 -3.31
N SER A 465 21.04 -11.56 -4.61
CA SER A 465 21.97 -10.81 -5.47
C SER A 465 21.99 -9.31 -5.15
N GLU A 466 22.89 -8.58 -5.81
CA GLU A 466 22.69 -7.14 -6.03
C GLU A 466 21.33 -6.89 -6.73
N THR A 467 20.75 -5.71 -6.57
CA THR A 467 19.53 -5.35 -7.30
C THR A 467 19.78 -5.35 -8.82
N LYS A 468 19.04 -6.20 -9.54
CA LYS A 468 19.04 -6.30 -11.00
C LYS A 468 17.90 -5.48 -11.58
N PHE A 469 18.09 -4.94 -12.77
CA PHE A 469 17.05 -4.26 -13.54
C PHE A 469 16.63 -5.11 -14.74
N GLN A 470 15.31 -5.18 -14.96
CA GLN A 470 14.71 -5.96 -16.02
C GLN A 470 14.99 -5.35 -17.40
N ASP A 471 15.30 -6.18 -18.40
CA ASP A 471 15.45 -5.79 -19.81
C ASP A 471 16.42 -4.61 -20.08
N GLY A 472 17.46 -4.47 -19.23
CA GLY A 472 18.42 -3.38 -19.34
C GLY A 472 17.90 -2.00 -18.90
N LYS A 473 16.78 -1.96 -18.17
CA LYS A 473 16.31 -0.74 -17.48
C LYS A 473 17.34 -0.27 -16.44
N SER A 474 17.14 0.95 -15.96
CA SER A 474 17.90 1.54 -14.86
C SER A 474 17.01 2.48 -14.06
N ALA A 475 17.50 3.00 -12.93
CA ALA A 475 16.83 4.08 -12.23
C ALA A 475 16.66 5.31 -13.13
N GLU A 476 15.48 5.92 -13.09
CA GLU A 476 15.16 7.12 -13.85
C GLU A 476 15.77 8.36 -13.19
N LYS A 477 16.37 9.24 -13.99
CA LYS A 477 16.88 10.52 -13.50
C LYS A 477 15.72 11.44 -13.12
N SER A 478 15.62 11.76 -11.84
CA SER A 478 14.62 12.65 -11.26
C SER A 478 15.05 14.11 -11.36
N LYS A 479 14.07 15.01 -11.47
CA LYS A 479 14.27 16.47 -11.37
C LYS A 479 14.18 16.99 -9.93
N ALA A 480 13.98 16.09 -8.97
CA ALA A 480 13.97 16.43 -7.56
C ALA A 480 15.31 17.06 -7.15
N THR A 481 15.27 17.88 -6.11
CA THR A 481 16.45 18.51 -5.50
C THR A 481 16.54 18.07 -4.05
N ALA A 482 17.73 18.17 -3.48
CA ALA A 482 17.96 17.82 -2.09
C ALA A 482 18.77 18.91 -1.40
N GLU A 483 18.48 19.17 -0.12
CA GLU A 483 19.20 20.11 0.73
C GLU A 483 19.55 19.43 2.05
N ILE A 484 20.76 19.67 2.58
CA ILE A 484 21.20 19.14 3.87
C ILE A 484 21.20 20.24 4.94
N THR A 485 20.75 19.91 6.15
CA THR A 485 20.79 20.81 7.30
C THR A 485 21.28 20.11 8.56
N THR A 486 22.00 20.85 9.40
CA THR A 486 22.42 20.44 10.75
C THR A 486 21.39 20.85 11.82
N LYS A 487 20.44 21.73 11.48
CA LYS A 487 19.36 22.20 12.36
C LYS A 487 18.16 21.27 12.23
N THR A 488 18.27 20.09 12.82
CA THR A 488 17.25 19.03 12.72
C THR A 488 16.86 18.44 14.08
N THR A 489 15.68 17.81 14.11
CA THR A 489 15.21 16.98 15.23
C THR A 489 15.37 15.48 14.96
N ARG A 490 16.01 15.11 13.84
CA ARG A 490 16.06 13.73 13.32
C ARG A 490 17.46 13.32 12.90
N GLY A 491 18.34 13.23 13.90
CA GLY A 491 19.73 12.87 13.73
C GLY A 491 20.66 14.07 13.74
N ASP A 492 21.90 13.85 13.32
CA ASP A 492 22.93 14.87 13.27
C ASP A 492 22.82 15.74 12.02
N TYR A 493 22.28 15.16 10.95
CA TYR A 493 22.00 15.83 9.69
C TYR A 493 20.64 15.36 9.19
N GLN A 494 19.96 16.23 8.46
CA GLN A 494 18.74 15.88 7.72
C GLN A 494 18.87 16.34 6.28
N ILE A 495 18.59 15.44 5.35
CA ILE A 495 18.43 15.76 3.94
C ILE A 495 16.93 15.90 3.65
N ASN A 496 16.54 17.02 3.06
CA ASN A 496 15.18 17.28 2.60
C ASN A 496 15.12 17.15 1.08
N VAL A 497 14.37 16.17 0.59
CA VAL A 497 14.16 15.96 -0.84
C VAL A 497 12.89 16.69 -1.29
N SER A 498 13.05 17.63 -2.22
CA SER A 498 12.01 18.49 -2.76
C SER A 498 11.74 18.19 -4.23
N GLY A 499 10.48 18.20 -4.64
CA GLY A 499 10.09 17.95 -6.04
C GLY A 499 10.03 16.48 -6.46
N LEU A 500 10.17 15.55 -5.51
CA LEU A 500 9.87 14.13 -5.75
C LEU A 500 8.36 13.95 -5.93
N ASP A 501 7.93 13.17 -6.93
CA ASP A 501 6.51 12.97 -7.21
C ASP A 501 5.80 12.32 -6.02
N LYS A 502 4.57 12.76 -5.72
CA LYS A 502 3.79 12.23 -4.58
C LYS A 502 3.48 10.74 -4.74
N SER A 503 3.38 10.24 -5.97
CA SER A 503 3.24 8.81 -6.24
C SER A 503 4.44 8.02 -5.69
N VAL A 504 5.65 8.58 -5.76
CA VAL A 504 6.87 7.97 -5.20
C VAL A 504 6.83 8.04 -3.67
N THR A 505 6.61 9.20 -3.07
CA THR A 505 6.62 9.33 -1.60
C THR A 505 5.47 8.60 -0.90
N ASN A 506 4.36 8.35 -1.60
CA ASN A 506 3.22 7.59 -1.07
C ASN A 506 3.26 6.09 -1.43
N SER A 507 4.16 5.69 -2.32
CA SER A 507 4.35 4.28 -2.69
C SER A 507 5.10 3.50 -1.59
N SER A 508 5.22 2.19 -1.77
CA SER A 508 6.09 1.39 -0.91
C SER A 508 7.53 1.73 -1.24
N ILE A 509 8.28 2.20 -0.26
CA ILE A 509 9.72 2.45 -0.41
C ILE A 509 10.42 1.15 -0.05
N TYR A 510 11.22 0.65 -0.99
CA TYR A 510 11.96 -0.59 -0.82
C TYR A 510 13.37 -0.31 -0.34
N GLU A 511 14.06 0.63 -1.00
CA GLU A 511 15.42 1.03 -0.65
C GLU A 511 15.60 2.53 -0.84
N VAL A 512 16.43 3.12 0.01
CA VAL A 512 17.01 4.45 -0.23
C VAL A 512 18.51 4.36 0.04
N ILE A 513 19.31 4.68 -0.97
CA ILE A 513 20.77 4.60 -0.92
C ILE A 513 21.37 5.99 -1.17
N LEU A 514 22.24 6.42 -0.25
CA LEU A 514 23.09 7.59 -0.44
C LEU A 514 24.43 7.12 -1.01
N GLU A 515 24.88 7.67 -2.14
CA GLU A 515 26.22 7.43 -2.68
C GLU A 515 27.03 8.73 -2.58
N THR A 516 28.31 8.59 -2.23
CA THR A 516 29.23 9.70 -2.07
C THR A 516 30.25 9.74 -3.21
N LYS A 517 30.83 10.93 -3.48
CA LYS A 517 31.80 11.15 -4.57
C LYS A 517 33.03 10.24 -4.53
N ASP A 518 33.38 9.68 -3.37
CA ASP A 518 34.48 8.71 -3.20
C ASP A 518 34.07 7.26 -3.56
N GLY A 519 32.80 7.05 -3.93
CA GLY A 519 32.22 5.77 -4.33
C GLY A 519 31.65 4.94 -3.18
N LYS A 520 31.66 5.42 -1.93
CA LYS A 520 31.02 4.73 -0.80
C LYS A 520 29.52 4.97 -0.77
N SER A 521 28.73 3.96 -0.36
CA SER A 521 27.28 4.08 -0.24
C SER A 521 26.71 3.64 1.12
N TYR A 522 25.50 4.13 1.41
CA TYR A 522 24.83 4.03 2.71
C TYR A 522 23.33 3.74 2.51
N GLY A 523 22.87 2.59 2.99
CA GLY A 523 21.46 2.19 2.93
C GLY A 523 20.67 2.76 4.11
N LEU A 524 19.45 3.24 3.88
CA LEU A 524 18.62 3.89 4.90
C LEU A 524 17.44 3.02 5.34
N ARG A 525 16.97 3.24 6.58
CA ARG A 525 15.83 2.51 7.17
C ARG A 525 14.62 3.37 7.41
N HIS A 526 13.44 2.76 7.32
CA HIS A 526 12.18 3.39 7.72
C HIS A 526 12.18 3.83 9.19
N LEU A 527 11.51 4.95 9.48
CA LEU A 527 11.33 5.58 10.79
C LEU A 527 12.58 6.14 11.49
N GLU A 528 13.75 5.55 11.28
CA GLU A 528 15.01 6.08 11.81
C GLU A 528 15.58 7.11 10.85
N ASN A 529 15.81 6.70 9.59
CA ASN A 529 16.37 7.55 8.56
C ASN A 529 15.28 8.10 7.64
N ILE A 530 14.48 7.22 7.04
CA ILE A 530 13.45 7.59 6.06
C ILE A 530 12.18 8.00 6.79
N TRP A 531 11.86 9.28 6.71
CA TRP A 531 10.63 9.82 7.26
C TRP A 531 9.79 10.46 6.17
N ARG A 532 8.49 10.12 6.15
CA ARG A 532 7.50 10.63 5.17
C ARG A 532 7.94 10.45 3.70
N GLY A 533 8.92 9.59 3.46
CA GLY A 533 9.53 9.32 2.15
C GLY A 533 10.54 10.36 1.66
N ASN A 534 10.60 11.57 2.20
CA ASN A 534 11.44 12.64 1.66
C ASN A 534 12.24 13.45 2.70
N GLU A 535 12.11 13.15 3.98
CA GLU A 535 12.94 13.70 5.07
C GLU A 535 13.89 12.58 5.52
N LEU A 536 15.19 12.69 5.21
CA LEU A 536 16.19 11.63 5.46
C LEU A 536 17.14 12.03 6.60
N GLY A 537 17.05 11.36 7.75
CA GLY A 537 17.92 11.58 8.91
C GLY A 537 19.20 10.75 8.87
N ILE A 538 20.32 11.34 9.29
CA ILE A 538 21.65 10.69 9.36
C ILE A 538 22.21 10.83 10.77
N TYR A 539 22.67 9.73 11.36
CA TYR A 539 23.17 9.66 12.74
C TYR A 539 24.65 9.27 12.73
N THR A 540 25.51 10.18 13.15
CA THR A 540 26.98 10.05 13.10
C THR A 540 27.62 9.98 14.48
N GLY A 541 26.83 10.13 15.56
CA GLY A 541 27.24 9.90 16.94
C GLY A 541 26.98 11.05 17.91
N TYR A 542 26.49 12.21 17.43
CA TYR A 542 26.18 13.35 18.30
C TYR A 542 24.76 13.26 18.86
N THR A 543 23.84 12.72 18.07
CA THR A 543 22.49 12.34 18.45
C THR A 543 22.50 10.88 18.87
N LYS A 544 22.35 10.63 20.17
CA LYS A 544 22.43 9.27 20.75
C LYS A 544 21.13 8.49 20.65
N GLU A 545 19.99 9.17 20.59
CA GLU A 545 18.67 8.55 20.56
C GLU A 545 17.79 9.16 19.48
N SER A 546 16.97 8.33 18.84
CA SER A 546 15.86 8.73 17.98
C SER A 546 14.56 8.19 18.53
N HIS A 547 13.64 9.08 18.92
CA HIS A 547 12.34 8.70 19.48
C HIS A 547 12.40 7.75 20.69
N GLY A 548 13.39 7.88 21.56
CA GLY A 548 13.53 7.08 22.79
C GLY A 548 14.15 5.70 22.57
N VAL A 549 14.86 5.51 21.47
CA VAL A 549 15.64 4.32 21.12
C VAL A 549 17.02 4.77 20.68
N ASP A 550 18.05 3.98 21.02
CA ASP A 550 19.42 4.23 20.57
C ASP A 550 19.50 4.37 19.05
N ALA A 551 20.19 5.41 18.60
CA ALA A 551 20.40 5.65 17.18
C ALA A 551 21.51 4.74 16.64
N SER A 552 21.30 4.22 15.44
CA SER A 552 22.26 3.37 14.75
C SER A 552 23.36 4.20 14.10
N VAL A 553 24.43 4.44 14.85
CA VAL A 553 25.50 5.37 14.46
C VAL A 553 26.52 4.74 13.52
N GLU A 554 26.95 3.50 13.80
CA GLU A 554 28.11 2.91 13.13
C GLU A 554 28.01 2.85 11.60
N PRO A 555 26.85 2.51 10.97
CA PRO A 555 26.74 2.48 9.51
C PRO A 555 27.01 3.81 8.81
N TYR A 556 26.82 4.95 9.50
CA TYR A 556 26.89 6.30 8.90
C TYR A 556 28.00 7.17 9.48
N LYS A 557 28.70 6.73 10.52
CA LYS A 557 29.68 7.51 11.28
C LYS A 557 30.76 8.17 10.43
N ASP A 558 31.21 7.49 9.37
CA ASP A 558 32.29 7.95 8.50
C ASP A 558 31.83 8.84 7.34
N ILE A 559 30.53 9.19 7.26
CA ILE A 559 30.00 10.04 6.19
C ILE A 559 30.38 11.52 6.36
N MET A 560 30.79 11.95 7.55
CA MET A 560 31.22 13.32 7.82
C MET A 560 32.44 13.71 6.98
N GLY A 561 32.41 14.91 6.40
CA GLY A 561 33.46 15.40 5.51
C GLY A 561 33.39 14.85 4.09
N LYS A 562 32.39 14.02 3.77
CA LYS A 562 32.13 13.52 2.42
C LYS A 562 31.06 14.34 1.72
N THR A 563 31.01 14.19 0.40
CA THR A 563 29.98 14.79 -0.44
C THR A 563 29.10 13.70 -1.02
N ILE A 564 27.80 13.77 -0.73
CA ILE A 564 26.76 12.92 -1.34
C ILE A 564 26.44 13.51 -2.72
N ASP A 565 26.73 12.76 -3.77
CA ASP A 565 26.47 13.18 -5.16
C ASP A 565 25.27 12.47 -5.79
N LYS A 566 24.73 11.46 -5.13
CA LYS A 566 23.58 10.71 -5.64
C LYS A 566 22.72 10.13 -4.52
N ILE A 567 21.40 10.23 -4.71
CA ILE A 567 20.39 9.56 -3.88
C ILE A 567 19.56 8.64 -4.78
N THR A 568 19.52 7.34 -4.48
CA THR A 568 18.71 6.36 -5.21
C THR A 568 17.51 5.95 -4.38
N TYR A 569 16.33 5.95 -4.99
CA TYR A 569 15.07 5.45 -4.43
C TYR A 569 14.59 4.26 -5.25
N LEU A 570 14.39 3.11 -4.61
CA LEU A 570 13.66 1.99 -5.21
C LEU A 570 12.29 1.90 -4.55
N THR A 571 11.23 1.97 -5.35
CA THR A 571 9.86 2.02 -4.84
C THR A 571 8.90 1.19 -5.69
N SER A 572 7.70 0.90 -5.17
CA SER A 572 6.66 0.23 -5.96
C SER A 572 6.14 1.06 -7.14
N ALA A 573 6.47 2.36 -7.22
CA ALA A 573 6.15 3.22 -8.36
C ALA A 573 7.26 3.24 -9.43
N GLY A 574 8.47 2.80 -9.08
CA GLY A 574 9.64 2.84 -9.95
C GLY A 574 10.95 3.08 -9.19
N ALA A 575 12.05 3.08 -9.94
CA ALA A 575 13.37 3.39 -9.45
C ALA A 575 13.78 4.80 -9.90
N TYR A 576 14.29 5.61 -8.98
CA TYR A 576 14.62 7.01 -9.23
C TYR A 576 16.00 7.37 -8.69
N GLU A 577 16.71 8.19 -9.42
CA GLU A 577 18.03 8.69 -9.07
C GLU A 577 18.00 10.22 -9.05
N ILE A 578 18.53 10.80 -7.98
CA ILE A 578 18.61 12.24 -7.77
C ILE A 578 20.09 12.61 -7.72
N ASP A 579 20.54 13.41 -8.69
CA ASP A 579 21.90 13.97 -8.69
C ASP A 579 21.99 15.09 -7.66
N THR A 580 23.03 15.06 -6.83
CA THR A 580 23.22 16.02 -5.74
C THR A 580 24.67 16.51 -5.66
N ASP A 581 24.94 17.49 -4.79
CA ASP A 581 26.30 17.90 -4.41
C ASP A 581 26.31 18.32 -2.94
N LEU A 582 25.82 17.43 -2.07
CA LEU A 582 25.59 17.71 -0.67
C LEU A 582 26.82 17.36 0.16
N TYR A 583 27.59 18.36 0.53
CA TYR A 583 28.67 18.20 1.50
C TYR A 583 28.08 17.97 2.90
N VAL A 584 28.55 16.93 3.60
CA VAL A 584 28.20 16.63 4.99
C VAL A 584 29.25 17.31 5.89
N PRO A 585 28.91 18.41 6.59
CA PRO A 585 29.90 19.14 7.37
C PRO A 585 30.51 18.29 8.48
N MET A 586 31.77 18.55 8.83
CA MET A 586 32.41 17.88 9.97
C MET A 586 31.87 18.41 11.30
N LYS A 587 31.82 17.52 12.29
CA LYS A 587 31.55 17.85 13.71
C LYS A 587 32.61 17.17 14.55
N ASP A 588 33.03 17.81 15.64
CA ASP A 588 33.93 17.24 16.67
C ASP A 588 33.36 17.33 18.10
N GLY A 589 32.13 17.80 18.25
CA GLY A 589 31.48 18.01 19.55
C GLY A 589 31.92 19.28 20.26
N THR A 590 32.60 20.21 19.57
CA THR A 590 32.93 21.54 20.13
C THR A 590 31.68 22.22 20.67
N GLN A 591 31.80 22.73 21.90
CA GLN A 591 30.80 23.58 22.55
C GLN A 591 31.37 24.99 22.72
N VAL A 592 30.49 25.97 22.62
CA VAL A 592 30.79 27.39 22.88
C VAL A 592 29.93 27.85 24.04
N GLU A 593 30.52 28.65 24.92
CA GLU A 593 29.84 29.33 26.00
C GLU A 593 29.95 30.84 25.78
N VAL A 594 28.83 31.55 25.94
CA VAL A 594 28.78 33.01 25.88
C VAL A 594 28.21 33.50 27.21
N ALA A 595 28.90 34.44 27.86
CA ALA A 595 28.44 35.01 29.11
C ALA A 595 27.19 35.87 28.89
N ASP A 596 26.27 35.85 29.85
CA ASP A 596 25.17 36.82 29.90
C ASP A 596 25.70 38.23 30.17
N GLY A 597 24.96 39.23 29.71
CA GLY A 597 25.39 40.63 29.75
C GLY A 597 24.27 41.62 30.05
N LYS A 598 24.61 42.91 29.98
CA LYS A 598 23.65 44.01 30.05
C LYS A 598 23.24 44.46 28.65
N SER A 599 21.97 44.79 28.49
CA SER A 599 21.43 45.45 27.29
C SER A 599 22.03 46.86 27.12
N GLY A 600 21.95 47.41 25.91
CA GLY A 600 22.54 48.69 25.51
C GLY A 600 23.89 48.48 24.84
N ASN A 601 24.87 49.31 25.19
CA ASN A 601 26.24 49.19 24.69
C ASN A 601 27.06 48.35 25.67
N GLY A 602 27.70 47.28 25.20
CA GLY A 602 28.39 46.37 26.08
C GLY A 602 29.27 45.37 25.37
N SER A 603 29.85 44.48 26.17
CA SER A 603 30.66 43.37 25.69
C SER A 603 30.44 42.16 26.59
N VAL A 604 30.38 40.97 25.99
CA VAL A 604 30.27 39.69 26.69
C VAL A 604 31.44 38.77 26.33
N ALA A 605 31.88 37.94 27.26
CA ALA A 605 32.95 36.98 27.03
C ALA A 605 32.44 35.77 26.24
N VAL A 606 33.25 35.27 25.30
CA VAL A 606 32.99 34.04 24.54
C VAL A 606 34.12 33.06 24.80
N THR A 607 33.78 31.86 25.26
CA THR A 607 34.72 30.78 25.51
C THR A 607 34.46 29.64 24.53
N VAL A 608 35.39 29.40 23.63
CA VAL A 608 35.31 28.30 22.65
C VAL A 608 36.71 27.81 22.30
N LYS A 609 36.86 26.50 22.16
CA LYS A 609 38.06 25.88 21.60
C LYS A 609 37.72 25.33 20.22
N LEU A 610 38.02 26.11 19.18
CA LEU A 610 37.67 25.75 17.82
C LEU A 610 38.51 24.56 17.29
N PRO A 611 37.96 23.76 16.37
CA PRO A 611 38.69 22.68 15.71
C PRO A 611 39.92 23.19 14.93
N GLU A 612 40.89 22.31 14.69
CA GLU A 612 42.04 22.65 13.86
C GLU A 612 41.58 23.00 12.43
N ARG A 613 42.09 24.09 11.86
CA ARG A 613 41.77 24.61 10.52
C ARG A 613 40.35 25.18 10.35
N PHE A 614 39.59 25.36 11.42
CA PHE A 614 38.36 26.14 11.40
C PHE A 614 38.71 27.63 11.21
N ASP A 615 38.18 28.29 10.16
CA ASP A 615 38.35 29.73 9.93
C ASP A 615 37.07 30.46 10.37
N PRO A 616 37.03 31.03 11.58
CA PRO A 616 35.77 31.47 12.16
C PRO A 616 35.26 32.79 11.58
N GLU A 617 33.94 32.84 11.44
CA GLU A 617 33.14 34.04 11.30
C GLU A 617 32.09 34.08 12.41
N TYR A 618 32.06 35.19 13.18
CA TYR A 618 31.17 35.35 14.33
C TYR A 618 30.00 36.24 13.93
N GLN A 619 28.77 35.74 14.07
CA GLN A 619 27.57 36.49 13.77
C GLN A 619 26.52 36.32 14.87
N VAL A 620 25.76 37.37 15.16
CA VAL A 620 24.61 37.32 16.06
C VAL A 620 23.38 37.80 15.31
N THR A 621 22.39 36.94 15.18
CA THR A 621 21.16 37.28 14.45
C THR A 621 20.44 38.44 15.13
N GLY A 622 20.14 39.50 14.37
CA GLY A 622 19.40 40.66 14.87
C GLY A 622 20.21 41.63 15.75
N LEU A 623 21.52 41.43 15.89
CA LEU A 623 22.39 42.31 16.67
C LEU A 623 23.68 42.61 15.92
N LYS A 624 24.01 43.90 15.78
CA LYS A 624 25.30 44.30 15.21
C LYS A 624 26.39 44.08 16.25
N THR A 625 27.38 43.27 15.88
CA THR A 625 28.44 42.85 16.80
C THR A 625 29.82 42.92 16.14
N SER A 626 30.86 42.97 16.97
CA SER A 626 32.25 42.76 16.56
C SER A 626 32.94 41.85 17.55
N PHE A 627 33.79 40.95 17.06
CA PHE A 627 34.52 40.00 17.90
C PHE A 627 36.02 40.33 17.91
N ALA A 628 36.58 40.50 19.10
CA ALA A 628 38.01 40.70 19.31
C ALA A 628 38.40 40.22 20.70
N ASP A 629 39.63 39.69 20.86
CA ASP A 629 40.22 39.31 22.15
C ASP A 629 39.34 38.41 23.03
N GLY A 630 38.57 37.50 22.43
CA GLY A 630 37.69 36.57 23.15
C GLY A 630 36.37 37.18 23.63
N ALA A 631 36.00 38.37 23.16
CA ALA A 631 34.80 39.06 23.56
C ALA A 631 33.98 39.56 22.36
N LEU A 632 32.66 39.51 22.52
CA LEU A 632 31.69 40.04 21.57
C LEU A 632 31.19 41.39 22.05
N THR A 633 31.51 42.44 21.31
CA THR A 633 31.08 43.82 21.59
C THR A 633 29.86 44.16 20.73
N TYR A 634 28.91 44.89 21.31
CA TYR A 634 27.65 45.26 20.68
C TYR A 634 27.20 46.66 21.09
N THR A 635 26.34 47.26 20.28
CA THR A 635 25.74 48.58 20.53
C THR A 635 24.22 48.52 20.43
N ASP A 636 23.55 49.32 21.25
CA ASP A 636 22.10 49.52 21.27
C ASP A 636 21.31 48.20 21.35
N ALA A 637 21.85 47.20 22.05
CA ALA A 637 21.20 45.91 22.18
C ALA A 637 19.96 46.00 23.07
N MET A 638 18.81 45.52 22.60
CA MET A 638 17.62 45.43 23.45
C MET A 638 17.74 44.25 24.44
N PRO A 639 17.06 44.29 25.59
CA PRO A 639 17.04 43.14 26.49
C PRO A 639 16.37 41.93 25.84
N GLY A 640 16.95 40.74 25.99
CA GLY A 640 16.43 39.55 25.33
C GLY A 640 17.45 38.43 25.18
N LYS A 641 17.00 37.36 24.54
CA LYS A 641 17.83 36.21 24.18
C LYS A 641 18.44 36.41 22.80
N TYR A 642 19.73 36.17 22.67
CA TYR A 642 20.50 36.24 21.43
C TYR A 642 21.23 34.91 21.21
N THR A 643 21.51 34.59 19.94
CA THR A 643 22.27 33.40 19.55
C THR A 643 23.50 33.84 18.79
N LEU A 644 24.68 33.49 19.30
CA LEU A 644 25.94 33.55 18.57
C LEU A 644 26.03 32.33 17.66
N THR A 645 26.25 32.56 16.37
CA THR A 645 26.62 31.54 15.39
C THR A 645 28.08 31.76 15.00
N ILE A 646 28.90 30.72 15.14
CA ILE A 646 30.29 30.68 14.67
C ILE A 646 30.33 29.75 13.47
N SER A 647 30.53 30.31 12.29
CA SER A 647 30.60 29.58 11.02
C SER A 647 32.04 29.43 10.55
N ASP A 648 32.33 28.36 9.80
CA ASP A 648 33.61 28.20 9.12
C ASP A 648 33.53 28.81 7.72
N LYS A 649 34.38 29.79 7.40
CA LYS A 649 34.41 30.43 6.07
C LYS A 649 34.73 29.48 4.92
N ASN A 650 35.34 28.33 5.24
CA ASN A 650 35.61 27.30 4.25
C ASN A 650 34.45 26.31 4.09
N GLU A 651 33.36 26.48 4.85
CA GLU A 651 32.16 25.65 4.85
C GLU A 651 32.44 24.16 5.10
N LYS A 652 33.55 23.83 5.77
CA LYS A 652 33.95 22.45 6.05
C LYS A 652 33.37 21.89 7.34
N TRP A 653 33.10 22.76 8.30
CA TRP A 653 32.62 22.41 9.63
C TRP A 653 31.18 22.89 9.82
N ALA A 654 30.42 22.16 10.63
CA ALA A 654 29.10 22.60 11.03
C ALA A 654 29.18 23.88 11.88
N ASP A 655 28.19 24.75 11.73
CA ASP A 655 28.03 25.92 12.59
C ASP A 655 27.99 25.53 14.07
N ILE A 656 28.65 26.33 14.90
CA ILE A 656 28.65 26.19 16.35
C ILE A 656 27.81 27.33 16.92
N GLU A 657 26.78 27.00 17.69
CA GLU A 657 25.83 27.99 18.23
C GLU A 657 25.80 28.00 19.75
N ALA A 658 25.69 29.19 20.35
CA ALA A 658 25.36 29.38 21.76
C ALA A 658 24.39 30.52 21.97
N ASP A 659 23.47 30.29 22.90
CA ASP A 659 22.54 31.31 23.37
C ASP A 659 23.11 32.08 24.56
N PHE A 660 22.82 33.38 24.62
CA PHE A 660 23.08 34.24 25.78
C PHE A 660 21.96 35.25 25.96
N VAL A 661 21.84 35.81 27.16
CA VAL A 661 20.82 36.78 27.53
C VAL A 661 21.46 38.13 27.82
N LEU A 662 20.93 39.18 27.20
CA LEU A 662 21.22 40.55 27.56
C LEU A 662 20.07 41.09 28.41
N SER A 663 20.40 41.59 29.60
CA SER A 663 19.43 41.90 30.64
C SER A 663 19.35 43.41 30.94
N SER A 664 18.15 43.86 31.31
CA SER A 664 17.88 45.18 31.88
C SER A 664 17.59 45.06 33.38
N ASP A 665 17.99 46.07 34.16
CA ASP A 665 17.63 46.18 35.57
C ASP A 665 16.23 46.79 35.80
N THR A 666 15.60 47.26 34.73
CA THR A 666 14.29 47.92 34.81
C THR A 666 13.24 47.15 34.03
N ASN A 667 12.03 47.10 34.57
CA ASN A 667 10.87 46.60 33.86
C ASN A 667 10.12 47.76 33.16
N PRO A 668 9.98 47.75 31.82
CA PRO A 668 9.26 48.77 31.07
C PRO A 668 7.74 48.63 31.16
N ALA A 669 7.26 47.52 31.73
CA ALA A 669 5.87 47.21 31.91
C ALA A 669 5.39 47.43 33.35
N TYR A 670 4.09 47.66 33.49
CA TYR A 670 3.39 47.82 34.76
C TYR A 670 1.99 47.23 34.65
N TYR A 671 1.47 46.66 35.74
CA TYR A 671 0.10 46.15 35.77
C TYR A 671 -0.92 47.27 35.99
N ASN A 672 -1.84 47.45 35.04
CA ASN A 672 -2.96 48.36 35.17
C ASN A 672 -3.88 47.92 36.33
N ARG A 673 -3.90 48.72 37.40
CA ARG A 673 -4.76 48.49 38.57
C ARG A 673 -6.20 48.98 38.34
N ASP A 674 -6.54 49.49 37.16
CA ASP A 674 -7.92 49.67 36.76
C ASP A 674 -8.54 48.29 36.48
N TYR A 675 -9.22 47.78 37.49
CA TYR A 675 -9.82 46.44 37.51
C TYR A 675 -10.93 46.25 36.48
N SER A 676 -11.40 47.32 35.81
CA SER A 676 -12.33 47.22 34.69
C SER A 676 -11.65 46.82 33.36
N ALA A 677 -10.32 46.96 33.27
CA ALA A 677 -9.50 46.59 32.11
C ALA A 677 -8.08 46.14 32.54
N PRO A 678 -7.94 44.97 33.19
CA PRO A 678 -6.66 44.46 33.66
C PRO A 678 -5.74 44.12 32.48
N ALA A 679 -4.59 44.78 32.45
CA ALA A 679 -3.62 44.65 31.38
C ALA A 679 -2.22 44.93 31.90
N VAL A 680 -1.23 44.31 31.26
CA VAL A 680 0.16 44.71 31.34
C VAL A 680 0.35 45.87 30.37
N ILE A 681 0.61 47.06 30.88
CA ILE A 681 0.71 48.30 30.10
C ILE A 681 2.11 48.90 30.20
N LYS A 682 2.43 49.80 29.26
CA LYS A 682 3.67 50.56 29.27
C LYS A 682 3.77 51.42 30.52
N LYS A 683 4.89 51.35 31.22
CA LYS A 683 5.21 52.26 32.31
C LYS A 683 5.45 53.66 31.75
N GLY A 684 4.86 54.70 32.35
CA GLY A 684 4.86 56.06 31.77
C GLY A 684 6.25 56.64 31.43
N SER A 685 7.29 56.20 32.14
CA SER A 685 8.69 56.62 31.91
C SER A 685 9.47 55.72 30.94
N ALA A 686 8.87 54.64 30.42
CA ALA A 686 9.52 53.67 29.55
C ALA A 686 9.33 54.00 28.07
N ASP A 687 10.33 53.61 27.27
CA ASP A 687 10.29 53.67 25.82
C ASP A 687 9.25 52.69 25.24
N GLU A 688 8.63 53.06 24.12
CA GLU A 688 7.58 52.25 23.49
C GLU A 688 8.14 50.97 22.84
N ALA A 689 9.32 51.04 22.23
CA ALA A 689 9.97 49.87 21.66
C ALA A 689 10.45 48.91 22.76
N ASP A 690 10.95 49.42 23.88
CA ASP A 690 11.36 48.59 25.03
C ASP A 690 10.16 47.83 25.64
N PHE A 691 9.00 48.47 25.77
CA PHE A 691 7.78 47.80 26.19
C PHE A 691 7.27 46.75 25.18
N ALA A 692 7.28 47.07 23.89
CA ALA A 692 6.91 46.12 22.85
C ALA A 692 7.84 44.89 22.86
N ASN A 693 9.14 45.10 23.07
CA ASN A 693 10.12 44.03 23.18
C ASN A 693 9.94 43.20 24.47
N TYR A 694 9.58 43.82 25.59
CA TYR A 694 9.17 43.11 26.80
C TYR A 694 8.00 42.16 26.52
N LEU A 695 6.94 42.61 25.84
CA LEU A 695 5.79 41.75 25.50
C LEU A 695 6.19 40.60 24.58
N LYS A 696 7.04 40.87 23.59
CA LYS A 696 7.56 39.86 22.65
C LYS A 696 8.39 38.77 23.35
N ASN A 697 9.13 39.13 24.39
CA ASN A 697 10.04 38.23 25.11
C ASN A 697 9.39 37.50 26.29
N ILE A 698 8.07 37.65 26.52
CA ILE A 698 7.34 36.86 27.52
C ILE A 698 7.43 35.38 27.13
N THR A 699 8.07 34.58 27.99
CA THR A 699 8.21 33.13 27.78
C THR A 699 7.25 32.33 28.65
N LYS A 700 6.86 32.90 29.80
CA LYS A 700 6.05 32.19 30.79
C LYS A 700 5.20 33.17 31.61
N VAL A 701 4.02 32.71 32.02
CA VAL A 701 3.18 33.35 33.02
C VAL A 701 2.82 32.32 34.09
N SER A 702 3.05 32.64 35.36
CA SER A 702 2.61 31.83 36.49
C SER A 702 1.36 32.43 37.12
N VAL A 703 0.34 31.62 37.37
CA VAL A 703 -0.90 32.02 38.06
C VAL A 703 -1.08 31.11 39.28
N ASN A 704 -1.10 31.70 40.47
CA ASN A 704 -1.17 30.99 41.76
C ASN A 704 -0.10 29.87 41.88
N GLY A 705 1.10 30.13 41.35
CA GLY A 705 2.23 29.19 41.35
C GLY A 705 2.19 28.12 40.25
N LYS A 706 1.11 28.03 39.46
CA LYS A 706 1.05 27.14 38.29
C LYS A 706 1.57 27.85 37.05
N GLU A 707 2.50 27.20 36.35
CA GLU A 707 3.19 27.78 35.21
C GLU A 707 2.50 27.47 33.88
N TYR A 708 2.48 28.48 33.02
CA TYR A 708 1.92 28.41 31.67
C TYR A 708 2.92 29.01 30.69
N ALA A 709 3.32 28.23 29.68
CA ALA A 709 4.15 28.73 28.59
C ALA A 709 3.36 29.77 27.78
N ALA A 710 4.03 30.88 27.43
CA ALA A 710 3.43 31.97 26.66
C ALA A 710 3.44 31.72 25.14
N SER A 711 4.22 30.74 24.67
CA SER A 711 4.30 30.37 23.26
C SER A 711 4.68 28.89 23.09
N GLY A 712 4.45 28.35 21.88
CA GLY A 712 4.72 26.95 21.57
C GLY A 712 3.51 26.02 21.68
N LYS A 713 3.73 24.73 21.41
CA LYS A 713 2.66 23.73 21.34
C LYS A 713 2.08 23.45 22.73
N GLY A 714 0.80 23.75 22.94
CA GLY A 714 0.12 23.58 24.23
C GLY A 714 0.25 24.79 25.18
N ALA A 715 0.79 25.91 24.70
CA ALA A 715 0.85 27.16 25.44
C ALA A 715 -0.56 27.73 25.74
N ALA A 716 -0.69 28.39 26.89
CA ALA A 716 -1.86 29.18 27.25
C ALA A 716 -1.44 30.65 27.29
N VAL A 717 -1.82 31.41 26.26
CA VAL A 717 -1.43 32.82 26.10
C VAL A 717 -2.25 33.68 27.06
N ILE A 718 -1.73 33.87 28.28
CA ILE A 718 -2.41 34.63 29.35
C ILE A 718 -2.24 36.14 29.15
N VAL A 719 -1.03 36.59 28.79
CA VAL A 719 -0.76 37.97 28.39
C VAL A 719 -0.62 37.99 26.88
N LYS A 720 -1.48 38.75 26.20
CA LYS A 720 -1.47 38.87 24.74
C LYS A 720 -0.37 39.83 24.28
N SER A 721 -0.12 39.84 22.97
CA SER A 721 0.90 40.70 22.35
C SER A 721 0.63 42.20 22.50
N ASP A 722 -0.61 42.59 22.82
CA ASP A 722 -1.02 43.96 23.13
C ASP A 722 -0.98 44.27 24.65
N GLY A 723 -0.58 43.30 25.48
CA GLY A 723 -0.53 43.40 26.93
C GLY A 723 -1.83 43.07 27.65
N THR A 724 -2.93 42.83 26.95
CA THR A 724 -4.21 42.45 27.60
C THR A 724 -4.12 41.09 28.27
N ILE A 725 -4.82 40.92 29.41
CA ILE A 725 -4.84 39.67 30.16
C ILE A 725 -6.12 38.88 29.83
N ASP A 726 -5.97 37.63 29.40
CA ASP A 726 -7.09 36.74 29.05
C ASP A 726 -7.75 36.10 30.27
N LEU A 727 -8.49 36.90 31.04
CA LEU A 727 -9.22 36.42 32.23
C LEU A 727 -10.35 35.44 31.91
N ALA A 728 -10.82 35.39 30.66
CA ALA A 728 -11.85 34.46 30.21
C ALA A 728 -11.35 33.01 30.10
N ASN A 729 -10.04 32.78 30.22
CA ASN A 729 -9.46 31.46 30.17
C ASN A 729 -9.75 30.67 31.46
N SER A 730 -10.90 29.98 31.47
CA SER A 730 -11.40 29.18 32.60
C SER A 730 -10.52 28.01 33.00
N SER A 731 -9.52 27.64 32.17
CA SER A 731 -8.51 26.63 32.51
C SER A 731 -7.34 27.18 33.34
N VAL A 732 -7.24 28.50 33.43
CA VAL A 732 -6.23 29.26 34.18
C VAL A 732 -6.88 29.97 35.37
N PHE A 733 -8.01 30.64 35.13
CA PHE A 733 -8.74 31.42 36.11
C PHE A 733 -10.04 30.69 36.48
N ASP A 734 -10.13 30.23 37.72
CA ASP A 734 -11.22 29.41 38.26
C ASP A 734 -12.39 30.23 38.86
N GLY A 735 -12.38 31.54 38.70
CA GLY A 735 -13.27 32.50 39.34
C GLY A 735 -13.04 32.74 40.85
N LYS A 736 -12.04 32.13 41.49
CA LYS A 736 -11.71 32.27 42.91
C LYS A 736 -10.52 33.19 43.15
N GLU A 737 -10.77 34.48 43.05
CA GLU A 737 -9.79 35.53 43.32
C GLU A 737 -9.40 35.66 44.81
N PRO A 738 -8.23 36.25 45.15
CA PRO A 738 -7.26 36.90 44.26
C PRO A 738 -6.34 35.93 43.50
N TYR A 739 -5.88 36.34 42.32
CA TYR A 739 -4.84 35.64 41.56
C TYR A 739 -3.48 36.30 41.75
N THR A 740 -2.47 35.54 42.16
CA THR A 740 -1.06 35.96 42.13
C THR A 740 -0.50 35.64 40.75
N VAL A 741 -0.12 36.66 39.98
CA VAL A 741 0.41 36.52 38.63
C VAL A 741 1.87 36.95 38.59
N VAL A 742 2.72 36.12 37.99
CA VAL A 742 4.13 36.42 37.69
C VAL A 742 4.36 36.29 36.20
N VAL A 743 4.72 37.40 35.54
CA VAL A 743 5.05 37.43 34.11
C VAL A 743 6.57 37.41 33.96
N THR A 744 7.08 36.37 33.32
CA THR A 744 8.51 36.19 33.04
C THR A 744 8.78 36.55 31.59
N SER A 745 9.57 37.60 31.39
CA SER A 745 10.04 38.06 30.08
C SER A 745 11.56 37.98 30.01
N THR A 746 12.08 37.27 29.02
CA THR A 746 13.52 37.00 28.91
C THR A 746 14.29 38.31 28.72
N GLY A 747 15.30 38.54 29.56
CA GLY A 747 16.07 39.79 29.57
C GLY A 747 15.50 40.88 30.49
N TYR A 748 14.35 40.66 31.13
CA TYR A 748 13.73 41.64 32.04
C TYR A 748 13.48 41.06 33.44
N PRO A 749 13.40 41.90 34.49
CA PRO A 749 12.94 41.46 35.80
C PRO A 749 11.48 41.00 35.74
N ASP A 750 11.13 39.94 36.46
CA ASP A 750 9.76 39.43 36.55
C ASP A 750 8.77 40.54 37.00
N LEU A 751 7.60 40.59 36.35
CA LEU A 751 6.49 41.46 36.76
C LEU A 751 5.50 40.66 37.61
N THR A 752 5.45 40.97 38.90
CA THR A 752 4.53 40.33 39.86
C THR A 752 3.40 41.27 40.26
N PHE A 753 2.15 40.78 40.21
CA PHE A 753 0.97 41.53 40.63
C PHE A 753 -0.17 40.62 41.08
N GLU A 754 -1.16 41.22 41.75
CA GLU A 754 -2.40 40.55 42.16
C GLU A 754 -3.59 41.07 41.34
N ILE A 755 -4.44 40.16 40.87
CA ILE A 755 -5.74 40.48 40.26
C ILE A 755 -6.85 40.26 41.29
N LYS A 756 -7.69 41.28 41.51
CA LYS A 756 -8.82 41.33 42.47
C LYS A 756 -10.06 41.94 41.81
N GLN A 757 -11.25 41.55 42.25
CA GLN A 757 -12.50 42.23 41.91
C GLN A 757 -12.67 43.46 42.79
N VAL A 758 -13.15 44.55 42.16
CA VAL A 758 -13.63 45.72 42.89
C VAL A 758 -15.10 45.52 43.21
N THR A 759 -15.43 45.30 44.47
CA THR A 759 -16.75 45.63 45.00
C THR A 759 -16.81 47.14 45.20
N TYR A 760 -17.47 47.86 44.27
CA TYR A 760 -17.87 49.24 44.50
C TYR A 760 -19.03 49.24 45.50
N ASP A 761 -18.72 49.46 46.77
CA ASP A 761 -19.73 49.78 47.78
C ASP A 761 -20.06 51.27 47.62
N SER A 762 -21.16 51.54 46.91
CA SER A 762 -21.67 52.89 46.71
C SER A 762 -22.64 53.24 47.83
N SER A 763 -22.12 53.84 48.91
CA SER A 763 -22.93 54.60 49.85
C SER A 763 -22.26 55.94 50.15
N ASP A 764 -22.76 57.01 49.53
CA ASP A 764 -23.06 58.24 50.27
C ASP A 764 -23.84 59.26 49.43
N SER A 765 -25.03 59.61 49.96
CA SER A 765 -25.73 60.92 49.88
C SER A 765 -26.10 61.50 48.51
N ASP A 766 -27.24 62.16 48.28
CA ASP A 766 -28.46 62.43 49.04
C ASP A 766 -29.39 63.21 48.09
N SER A 767 -30.70 63.05 48.32
CA SER A 767 -31.80 63.97 48.01
C SER A 767 -32.23 64.26 46.56
N GLY A 768 -33.52 64.01 46.27
CA GLY A 768 -34.17 64.61 45.09
C GLY A 768 -35.45 63.95 44.56
N GLU A 769 -36.44 63.74 45.44
CA GLU A 769 -37.86 63.41 45.18
C GLU A 769 -38.45 64.14 43.94
N SER A 770 -39.18 63.52 43.00
CA SER A 770 -40.61 63.20 43.12
C SER A 770 -41.20 62.74 41.75
N GLY A 771 -42.20 61.85 41.78
CA GLY A 771 -43.29 61.81 40.79
C GLY A 771 -43.38 60.61 39.84
N GLU A 772 -43.93 59.48 40.31
CA GLU A 772 -44.76 58.58 39.49
C GLU A 772 -46.21 59.16 39.38
N PRO A 773 -47.11 58.77 38.43
CA PRO A 773 -47.25 57.40 37.93
C PRO A 773 -47.76 57.18 36.47
N ALA A 774 -47.76 55.88 36.12
CA ALA A 774 -48.73 55.14 35.31
C ALA A 774 -48.67 55.20 33.77
N GLY A 775 -48.39 54.03 33.17
CA GLY A 775 -48.63 53.75 31.76
C GLY A 775 -48.18 52.36 31.30
N SER A 776 -48.89 51.31 31.74
CA SER A 776 -48.85 49.93 31.21
C SER A 776 -48.74 49.92 29.66
N SER A 777 -47.84 49.19 29.01
CA SER A 777 -47.90 47.74 28.87
C SER A 777 -46.79 47.22 27.93
N SER A 778 -46.51 45.91 28.05
CA SER A 778 -45.68 45.03 27.20
C SER A 778 -44.16 45.01 27.39
N LYS A 779 -43.77 44.34 28.48
CA LYS A 779 -42.50 43.62 28.63
C LYS A 779 -42.15 42.80 27.37
N LYS A 780 -40.95 43.01 26.83
CA LYS A 780 -40.15 41.97 26.16
C LYS A 780 -38.74 41.94 26.76
N LYS A 781 -38.53 40.93 27.60
CA LYS A 781 -37.28 40.23 27.97
C LYS A 781 -35.96 40.99 27.74
N ASN A 782 -35.37 41.52 28.81
CA ASN A 782 -33.93 41.72 28.91
C ASN A 782 -33.26 40.34 28.97
N THR A 783 -32.42 40.02 27.99
CA THR A 783 -31.51 38.87 28.05
C THR A 783 -30.17 39.38 28.56
N SER A 784 -29.71 38.76 29.66
CA SER A 784 -28.34 38.93 30.15
C SER A 784 -27.43 38.12 29.25
N ALA A 785 -26.50 38.78 28.55
CA ALA A 785 -25.57 38.14 27.64
C ALA A 785 -24.52 37.31 28.42
N SER A 786 -24.15 36.14 27.90
CA SER A 786 -23.09 35.27 28.42
C SER A 786 -21.68 35.79 28.07
N ASP A 787 -20.66 35.31 28.79
CA ASP A 787 -19.24 35.69 28.65
C ASP A 787 -18.77 35.87 27.20
N GLY A 788 -18.11 37.01 26.92
CA GLY A 788 -17.52 37.33 25.62
C GLY A 788 -18.44 37.99 24.58
N MET A 789 -19.70 38.32 24.93
CA MET A 789 -20.63 39.04 24.05
C MET A 789 -20.85 40.49 24.48
N THR A 790 -21.11 41.36 23.51
CA THR A 790 -21.49 42.75 23.75
C THR A 790 -22.94 42.79 24.24
N ALA A 791 -23.12 43.05 25.52
CA ALA A 791 -24.43 43.22 26.13
C ALA A 791 -25.07 44.55 25.68
N GLY A 792 -26.36 44.53 25.42
CA GLY A 792 -27.07 45.70 24.92
C GLY A 792 -28.46 45.37 24.42
N SER A 793 -29.09 46.34 23.78
CA SER A 793 -30.43 46.20 23.23
C SER A 793 -30.47 46.58 21.76
N TRP A 794 -31.07 45.72 20.95
CA TRP A 794 -31.42 46.02 19.57
C TRP A 794 -32.58 47.02 19.51
N SER A 795 -32.51 47.97 18.58
CA SER A 795 -33.59 48.89 18.25
C SER A 795 -33.67 49.06 16.73
N GLN A 796 -34.88 49.29 16.21
CA GLN A 796 -35.13 49.49 14.78
C GLN A 796 -35.83 50.84 14.58
N ASP A 797 -35.39 51.62 13.60
CA ASP A 797 -36.07 52.87 13.23
C ASP A 797 -37.26 52.63 12.27
N ALA A 798 -38.01 53.70 11.97
CA ALA A 798 -39.17 53.65 11.07
C ALA A 798 -38.80 53.32 9.60
N ALA A 799 -37.53 53.46 9.21
CA ALA A 799 -37.03 53.08 7.89
C ALA A 799 -36.55 51.62 7.85
N GLY A 800 -36.58 50.92 8.98
CA GLY A 800 -36.18 49.52 9.10
C GLY A 800 -34.70 49.31 9.42
N ASN A 801 -33.93 50.37 9.70
CA ASN A 801 -32.52 50.25 10.05
C ASN A 801 -32.35 49.77 11.49
N TRP A 802 -31.40 48.87 11.71
CA TRP A 802 -31.10 48.31 13.02
C TRP A 802 -29.91 49.01 13.67
N TYR A 803 -30.05 49.28 14.96
CA TYR A 803 -29.03 49.86 15.82
C TYR A 803 -28.87 49.00 17.07
N PHE A 804 -27.67 48.96 17.63
CA PHE A 804 -27.42 48.28 18.89
C PHE A 804 -26.87 49.23 19.95
N LYS A 805 -27.63 49.37 21.04
CA LYS A 805 -27.28 50.22 22.17
C LYS A 805 -26.51 49.41 23.21
N ASN A 806 -25.24 49.74 23.43
CA ASN A 806 -24.37 49.04 24.37
C ASN A 806 -24.82 49.30 25.82
N ALA A 807 -25.02 48.22 26.59
CA ALA A 807 -25.47 48.29 27.98
C ALA A 807 -24.47 48.97 28.91
N ALA A 808 -23.16 48.90 28.60
CA ALA A 808 -22.11 49.44 29.45
C ALA A 808 -22.06 50.98 29.46
N ASN A 809 -22.41 51.64 28.34
CA ASN A 809 -22.28 53.09 28.20
C ASN A 809 -23.56 53.79 27.70
N GLY A 810 -24.61 53.03 27.38
CA GLY A 810 -25.89 53.55 26.91
C GLY A 810 -25.84 54.23 25.54
N LYS A 811 -24.78 54.05 24.74
CA LYS A 811 -24.64 54.63 23.39
C LYS A 811 -24.80 53.55 22.31
N ASN A 812 -25.18 53.98 21.11
CA ASN A 812 -25.19 53.08 19.95
C ASN A 812 -23.75 52.74 19.53
N LEU A 813 -23.54 51.50 19.10
CA LEU A 813 -22.30 51.10 18.43
C LEU A 813 -22.20 51.83 17.09
N VAL A 814 -21.03 52.41 16.81
CA VAL A 814 -20.72 53.14 15.57
C VAL A 814 -19.34 52.74 15.09
N SER A 815 -19.16 52.52 13.79
CA SER A 815 -17.90 52.08 13.15
C SER A 815 -17.22 50.92 13.88
N ALA A 816 -18.02 49.94 14.30
CA ALA A 816 -17.57 48.91 15.23
C ALA A 816 -18.09 47.53 14.86
N TRP A 817 -17.23 46.53 15.08
CA TRP A 817 -17.58 45.13 15.12
C TRP A 817 -18.06 44.77 16.52
N ALA A 818 -19.10 43.94 16.61
CA ALA A 818 -19.55 43.43 17.90
C ALA A 818 -20.11 42.02 17.78
N HIS A 819 -19.68 41.16 18.70
CA HIS A 819 -20.25 39.85 18.90
C HIS A 819 -21.46 39.98 19.82
N ILE A 820 -22.66 39.78 19.28
CA ILE A 820 -23.92 40.14 19.95
C ILE A 820 -24.86 38.93 19.95
N GLU A 821 -25.61 38.75 21.05
CA GLU A 821 -26.73 37.81 21.11
C GLU A 821 -27.81 38.22 20.08
N ASN A 822 -28.24 37.26 19.25
CA ASN A 822 -29.37 37.41 18.35
C ASN A 822 -30.63 36.84 18.99
N PRO A 823 -31.45 37.66 19.68
CA PRO A 823 -32.67 37.19 20.34
C PRO A 823 -33.76 36.77 19.33
N TYR A 824 -33.57 37.05 18.04
CA TYR A 824 -34.52 36.72 16.98
C TYR A 824 -34.22 35.38 16.31
N ALA A 825 -33.10 34.73 16.64
CA ALA A 825 -32.69 33.44 16.08
C ALA A 825 -33.75 32.35 16.28
N GLY A 826 -34.13 31.68 15.19
CA GLY A 826 -35.06 30.55 15.19
C GLY A 826 -34.46 29.26 15.77
N ALA A 827 -35.30 28.24 15.96
CA ALA A 827 -34.84 26.93 16.41
C ALA A 827 -33.82 26.33 15.41
N GLY A 828 -32.61 26.03 15.89
CA GLY A 828 -31.52 25.51 15.08
C GLY A 828 -30.57 26.55 14.47
N GLN A 829 -30.80 27.85 14.71
CA GLN A 829 -29.88 28.92 14.32
C GLN A 829 -28.94 29.30 15.48
N PRO A 830 -27.71 29.78 15.21
CA PRO A 830 -26.82 30.34 16.23
C PRO A 830 -27.51 31.49 16.98
N LYS A 831 -27.44 31.46 18.31
CA LYS A 831 -28.07 32.47 19.18
C LYS A 831 -27.24 33.73 19.33
N ASP A 832 -26.08 33.79 18.69
CA ASP A 832 -25.11 34.86 18.73
C ASP A 832 -24.35 34.92 17.41
N SER A 833 -23.86 36.11 17.06
CA SER A 833 -23.03 36.33 15.88
C SER A 833 -22.28 37.63 15.90
N TRP A 834 -21.34 37.75 14.96
CA TRP A 834 -20.67 38.99 14.67
C TRP A 834 -21.54 39.87 13.76
N PHE A 835 -21.64 41.13 14.14
CA PHE A 835 -22.30 42.20 13.40
C PHE A 835 -21.33 43.37 13.26
N HIS A 836 -21.57 44.22 12.26
CA HIS A 836 -20.82 45.45 12.07
C HIS A 836 -21.77 46.63 11.90
N PHE A 837 -21.40 47.76 12.50
CA PHE A 837 -22.18 49.00 12.48
C PHE A 837 -21.38 50.09 11.77
N ASP A 838 -22.03 50.83 10.90
CA ASP A 838 -21.41 51.93 10.17
C ASP A 838 -21.20 53.18 11.07
N ALA A 839 -20.68 54.26 10.48
CA ALA A 839 -20.40 55.51 11.20
C ALA A 839 -21.65 56.19 11.80
N ASN A 840 -22.84 55.87 11.29
CA ASN A 840 -24.12 56.36 11.82
C ASN A 840 -24.75 55.38 12.82
N GLY A 841 -24.09 54.24 13.05
CA GLY A 841 -24.54 53.16 13.94
C GLY A 841 -25.59 52.25 13.33
N VAL A 842 -25.76 52.30 12.01
CA VAL A 842 -26.64 51.40 11.27
C VAL A 842 -25.92 50.07 11.06
N MET A 843 -26.60 48.98 11.42
CA MET A 843 -26.11 47.62 11.18
C MET A 843 -25.98 47.35 9.68
N GLN A 844 -24.80 46.87 9.27
CA GLN A 844 -24.53 46.57 7.87
C GLN A 844 -25.09 45.21 7.43
N THR A 845 -25.49 45.16 6.16
CA THR A 845 -25.89 43.94 5.45
C THR A 845 -25.20 43.91 4.08
N GLY A 846 -24.99 42.72 3.52
CA GLY A 846 -24.29 42.54 2.26
C GLY A 846 -22.76 42.66 2.39
N TRP A 847 -22.11 43.06 1.29
CA TRP A 847 -20.66 43.17 1.21
C TRP A 847 -20.11 44.36 1.99
N PHE A 848 -19.09 44.11 2.79
CA PHE A 848 -18.35 45.13 3.53
C PHE A 848 -16.85 44.96 3.30
N LYS A 849 -16.14 46.08 3.11
CA LYS A 849 -14.68 46.09 3.01
C LYS A 849 -14.12 46.86 4.20
N ASP A 850 -13.24 46.23 4.98
CA ASP A 850 -12.59 46.89 6.11
C ASP A 850 -11.45 47.83 5.64
N SER A 851 -10.84 48.54 6.59
CA SER A 851 -9.73 49.48 6.34
C SER A 851 -8.47 48.80 5.81
N ASP A 852 -8.28 47.51 6.09
CA ASP A 852 -7.16 46.71 5.62
C ASP A 852 -7.40 46.12 4.22
N GLY A 853 -8.59 46.39 3.66
CA GLY A 853 -9.00 45.97 2.34
C GLY A 853 -9.55 44.54 2.26
N ARG A 854 -9.86 43.89 3.39
CA ARG A 854 -10.49 42.57 3.43
C ARG A 854 -12.00 42.69 3.23
N TRP A 855 -12.56 41.74 2.50
CA TRP A 855 -13.99 41.67 2.25
C TRP A 855 -14.69 40.72 3.23
N TYR A 856 -15.87 41.13 3.70
CA TYR A 856 -16.77 40.34 4.55
C TYR A 856 -18.15 40.37 3.93
N PHE A 857 -18.98 39.39 4.29
CA PHE A 857 -20.38 39.36 3.86
C PHE A 857 -21.30 39.17 5.05
N PHE A 858 -22.24 40.09 5.22
CA PHE A 858 -23.30 40.03 6.24
C PHE A 858 -24.61 39.62 5.61
N ASN A 859 -25.36 38.70 6.22
CA ASN A 859 -26.57 38.17 5.64
C ASN A 859 -27.62 39.27 5.38
N PRO A 860 -28.03 39.54 4.12
CA PRO A 860 -29.06 40.53 3.82
C PRO A 860 -30.49 39.96 3.88
N VAL A 861 -30.64 38.66 4.13
CA VAL A 861 -31.94 37.98 4.16
C VAL A 861 -32.59 38.15 5.54
N SER A 862 -33.85 38.60 5.56
CA SER A 862 -34.63 38.77 6.78
C SER A 862 -35.26 37.44 7.26
N ASP A 863 -34.44 36.43 7.55
CA ASP A 863 -34.82 35.07 7.95
C ASP A 863 -34.49 34.74 9.43
N SER A 864 -34.62 35.75 10.29
CA SER A 864 -34.13 35.73 11.69
C SER A 864 -32.60 35.77 11.85
N THR A 865 -31.82 35.87 10.76
CA THR A 865 -30.35 36.03 10.82
C THR A 865 -29.82 37.26 10.07
N LEU A 866 -30.68 38.25 9.82
CA LEU A 866 -30.31 39.51 9.16
C LEU A 866 -29.09 40.18 9.84
N GLY A 867 -28.11 40.59 9.05
CA GLY A 867 -26.90 41.29 9.52
C GLY A 867 -25.83 40.39 10.12
N ARG A 868 -26.07 39.08 10.25
CA ARG A 868 -25.07 38.12 10.72
C ARG A 868 -23.89 38.02 9.75
N MET A 869 -22.67 38.10 10.26
CA MET A 869 -21.46 37.81 9.48
C MET A 869 -21.43 36.34 9.02
N MET A 870 -21.19 36.13 7.73
CA MET A 870 -21.06 34.80 7.14
C MET A 870 -19.64 34.25 7.31
N THR A 871 -19.55 32.93 7.49
CA THR A 871 -18.29 32.16 7.59
C THR A 871 -18.45 30.88 6.78
N GLY A 872 -17.34 30.28 6.35
CA GLY A 872 -17.32 29.10 5.49
C GLY A 872 -17.78 29.39 4.05
N TRP A 873 -18.15 28.34 3.32
CA TRP A 873 -18.65 28.43 1.94
C TRP A 873 -20.07 28.97 1.86
N ASN A 874 -20.28 30.03 1.08
CA ASN A 874 -21.59 30.67 0.91
C ASN A 874 -21.88 31.02 -0.54
N TRP A 875 -23.07 30.65 -1.01
CA TRP A 875 -23.58 31.04 -2.33
C TRP A 875 -24.25 32.41 -2.25
N ILE A 876 -23.66 33.40 -2.92
CA ILE A 876 -24.10 34.80 -2.88
C ILE A 876 -24.54 35.22 -4.28
N LYS A 877 -25.73 35.82 -4.35
CA LYS A 877 -26.33 36.30 -5.60
C LYS A 877 -25.71 37.64 -5.98
N GLY A 878 -25.06 37.69 -7.14
CA GLY A 878 -24.54 38.93 -7.71
C GLY A 878 -25.64 39.82 -8.27
N ASN A 879 -25.28 41.07 -8.58
CA ASN A 879 -26.18 42.03 -9.22
C ASN A 879 -26.65 41.58 -10.62
N ASP A 880 -25.90 40.66 -11.24
CA ASP A 880 -26.23 40.01 -12.51
C ASP A 880 -27.24 38.85 -12.36
N GLY A 881 -27.72 38.59 -11.13
CA GLY A 881 -28.68 37.55 -10.82
C GLY A 881 -28.08 36.15 -10.65
N LYS A 882 -26.78 35.96 -10.88
CA LYS A 882 -26.10 34.66 -10.77
C LYS A 882 -25.59 34.41 -9.35
N LEU A 883 -25.67 33.19 -8.88
CA LEU A 883 -25.07 32.77 -7.62
C LEU A 883 -23.61 32.39 -7.84
N ARG A 884 -22.71 32.92 -7.01
CA ARG A 884 -21.29 32.53 -6.95
C ARG A 884 -20.97 32.04 -5.54
N CYS A 885 -20.06 31.08 -5.40
CA CYS A 885 -19.67 30.53 -4.11
C CYS A 885 -18.38 31.20 -3.62
N TYR A 886 -18.36 31.66 -2.37
CA TYR A 886 -17.22 32.34 -1.75
C TYR A 886 -16.89 31.67 -0.42
N TYR A 887 -15.62 31.62 -0.06
CA TYR A 887 -15.17 31.11 1.24
C TYR A 887 -14.76 32.24 2.17
N PHE A 888 -15.32 32.24 3.37
CA PHE A 888 -15.03 33.21 4.42
C PHE A 888 -14.37 32.50 5.61
N GLU A 889 -13.30 33.08 6.16
CA GLU A 889 -12.51 32.50 7.25
C GLU A 889 -13.38 32.06 8.44
N GLU A 890 -13.25 30.80 8.86
CA GLU A 890 -14.01 30.23 9.97
C GLU A 890 -13.23 30.29 11.30
N ILE A 891 -11.90 30.34 11.21
CA ILE A 891 -10.99 30.32 12.35
C ILE A 891 -10.92 31.72 12.98
N SER A 892 -11.01 31.76 14.31
CA SER A 892 -10.88 33.01 15.08
C SER A 892 -9.41 33.43 15.22
N ASN A 893 -8.77 33.80 14.11
CA ASN A 893 -7.34 34.15 13.99
C ASN A 893 -7.09 35.67 13.86
N GLY A 894 -8.09 36.50 14.16
CA GLY A 894 -8.06 37.95 13.95
C GLY A 894 -8.65 38.41 12.62
N HIS A 895 -8.95 37.49 11.69
CA HIS A 895 -9.57 37.79 10.39
C HIS A 895 -10.80 36.92 10.10
N ARG A 896 -11.47 36.41 11.15
CA ARG A 896 -12.67 35.57 11.01
C ARG A 896 -13.71 36.30 10.17
N GLY A 897 -14.29 35.61 9.20
CA GLY A 897 -15.25 36.15 8.24
C GLY A 897 -14.64 36.89 7.06
N ALA A 898 -13.31 37.04 6.98
CA ALA A 898 -12.66 37.61 5.81
C ALA A 898 -12.71 36.63 4.63
N MET A 899 -13.05 37.15 3.46
CA MET A 899 -13.13 36.40 2.21
C MET A 899 -11.74 36.07 1.68
N TYR A 900 -11.55 34.83 1.25
CA TYR A 900 -10.37 34.43 0.48
C TYR A 900 -10.53 34.89 -0.98
N SER A 901 -9.48 35.50 -1.55
CA SER A 901 -9.43 35.87 -2.98
C SER A 901 -8.04 35.69 -3.57
N GLY A 902 -7.99 35.31 -4.84
CA GLY A 902 -6.77 35.10 -5.63
C GLY A 902 -5.87 34.00 -5.07
N THR A 903 -6.44 33.01 -4.39
CA THR A 903 -5.69 32.06 -3.56
C THR A 903 -6.38 30.70 -3.47
N THR A 904 -5.79 29.78 -2.73
CA THR A 904 -6.38 28.49 -2.36
C THR A 904 -6.94 28.56 -0.95
N THR A 905 -8.18 28.12 -0.76
CA THR A 905 -8.86 28.07 0.55
C THR A 905 -8.24 26.99 1.44
N PRO A 906 -8.43 27.04 2.78
CA PRO A 906 -7.83 26.07 3.72
C PRO A 906 -8.22 24.60 3.45
N ASP A 907 -9.36 24.37 2.82
CA ASP A 907 -9.86 23.05 2.41
C ASP A 907 -9.44 22.64 0.98
N GLY A 908 -8.58 23.43 0.33
CA GLY A 908 -7.88 23.06 -0.90
C GLY A 908 -8.57 23.45 -2.21
N TYR A 909 -9.65 24.24 -2.19
CA TYR A 909 -10.29 24.74 -3.41
C TYR A 909 -9.70 26.08 -3.85
N THR A 910 -9.71 26.34 -5.16
CA THR A 910 -9.17 27.57 -5.73
C THR A 910 -10.26 28.64 -5.91
N VAL A 911 -9.98 29.87 -5.51
CA VAL A 911 -10.84 31.04 -5.74
C VAL A 911 -10.12 32.06 -6.63
N ASP A 912 -10.86 32.72 -7.51
CA ASP A 912 -10.31 33.76 -8.39
C ASP A 912 -10.00 35.06 -7.64
N ALA A 913 -9.48 36.07 -8.35
CA ALA A 913 -9.13 37.37 -7.77
C ALA A 913 -10.32 38.12 -7.12
N ASP A 914 -11.56 37.79 -7.51
CA ASP A 914 -12.78 38.33 -6.92
C ASP A 914 -13.32 37.46 -5.77
N GLY A 915 -12.65 36.36 -5.46
CA GLY A 915 -12.97 35.41 -4.38
C GLY A 915 -13.96 34.32 -4.78
N ALA A 916 -14.38 34.26 -6.04
CA ALA A 916 -15.34 33.27 -6.50
C ALA A 916 -14.68 31.91 -6.71
N TRP A 917 -15.33 30.86 -6.25
CA TRP A 917 -14.86 29.48 -6.42
C TRP A 917 -14.70 29.11 -7.89
N THR A 918 -13.56 28.50 -8.22
CA THR A 918 -13.22 28.03 -9.56
C THR A 918 -12.90 26.55 -9.60
N VAL A 919 -13.21 25.92 -10.73
CA VAL A 919 -12.73 24.58 -11.08
C VAL A 919 -11.98 24.71 -12.41
N ASN A 920 -10.70 24.33 -12.43
CA ASN A 920 -9.81 24.50 -13.59
C ASN A 920 -9.77 25.95 -14.13
N GLY A 921 -9.82 26.94 -13.23
CA GLY A 921 -9.78 28.37 -13.59
C GLY A 921 -11.11 28.95 -14.11
N ILE A 922 -12.20 28.18 -14.09
CA ILE A 922 -13.54 28.64 -14.50
C ILE A 922 -14.42 28.84 -13.26
N VAL A 923 -15.03 30.03 -13.12
CA VAL A 923 -15.92 30.36 -12.01
C VAL A 923 -17.17 29.49 -12.02
N VAL A 924 -17.47 28.87 -10.87
CA VAL A 924 -18.67 28.06 -10.68
C VAL A 924 -19.85 28.97 -10.34
N THR A 925 -20.89 28.97 -11.19
CA THR A 925 -22.12 29.75 -10.99
C THR A 925 -23.36 28.86 -10.89
N ARG A 926 -24.36 29.26 -10.10
CA ARG A 926 -25.71 28.67 -10.06
C ARG A 926 -26.78 29.65 -10.53
#